data_AF-A0A522EY64-F1
#
_entry.id   AF-A0A522EY64-F1
#
_cell.length_a   1.000
_cell.length_b   1.000
_cell.length_c   1.000
_cell.angle_alpha   90.00
_cell.angle_beta   90.00
_cell.angle_gamma   90.00
#
_symmetry.space_group_name_H-M   'P 1'
#
loop_
_entity.id
_entity.type
_entity.pdbx_description
1 polymer ?
#
loop_
_entity_poly.entity_id
_entity_poly.type
_entity_poly.pdbx_seq_one_letter_code
_entity_poly.pdbx_strand_id
1 'polypeptide(L)'
;MTTISMLQQGVIPGFHTLRLQTREQFTQTSAGQALRNLVNKYHFQERLIDKSTSYWEMLTGADKAKKQKMQNDFNVEKVNLRNTLKKDHDYKLIKLKISFKLLKKILPQFELLNKKQQKSLCFEKEVQEFVNAYYSIESNTQTLQDKLANDWKTKFYYGKNYEVYRRPILAQQIKKIVDYYPTLNYGKQTNLSANIPRGNSLQEDLQHFFYFHFEALNLEEMEFINLDELNNQQAKIMADATINAYIKGEPLDLRSLIKQYEQELFQTITTELSMSNSGILEEYQKDSNVSFSALSYLWRNPALARANQFVNDLANAHGFIQATSFSTQNENSFLAILDIYNYAIHKDRIAEAKTVLTSLLEPLRPLLDEYRDIGLYEKNLILKFIRTLIPLLIAVAVIVGLMLLVSALALSELALLAVFIPAILIGLGVASLYVAIKDTVYKELRETLYGGPFEIPEFQVNERMLKIFGRPIAEQVRVFYIRELILCDQKEEQFLQLKEYNLLTEEAKKQRDENRDHRYHLALEWYDIHSNGNLGIDQVPKMVDKTLTQTYKKEYDHLTADLKAEENSIKHSIHIICEALKANLVRPENMPAAEIKEIKYQPGLFKAPKSIDHENKIHEIFQLREVISTQAR
;
A
#
# COMPACT_ATOMS: atom_id res chain seq x y z
N MET A 1 -20.36 13.65 -5.29
CA MET A 1 -20.70 14.97 -4.72
C MET A 1 -20.87 15.94 -5.89
N THR A 2 -21.92 16.77 -5.95
CA THR A 2 -22.10 17.71 -7.08
C THR A 2 -21.17 18.93 -6.95
N THR A 3 -20.77 19.55 -8.06
CA THR A 3 -19.94 20.77 -8.10
C THR A 3 -20.51 21.89 -7.22
N ILE A 4 -21.84 22.03 -7.20
CA ILE A 4 -22.56 22.96 -6.31
C ILE A 4 -22.31 22.64 -4.83
N SER A 5 -22.31 21.35 -4.45
CA SER A 5 -22.05 20.94 -3.06
C SER A 5 -20.60 21.20 -2.64
N MET A 6 -19.64 21.08 -3.56
CA MET A 6 -18.23 21.41 -3.30
C MET A 6 -18.04 22.91 -3.11
N LEU A 7 -18.64 23.74 -3.97
CA LEU A 7 -18.62 25.20 -3.84
C LEU A 7 -19.30 25.68 -2.55
N GLN A 8 -20.43 25.07 -2.17
CA GLN A 8 -21.11 25.36 -0.90
C GLN A 8 -20.24 25.02 0.32
N GLN A 9 -19.55 23.88 0.30
CA GLN A 9 -18.59 23.50 1.34
C GLN A 9 -17.40 24.46 1.39
N GLY A 10 -16.95 24.92 0.22
CA GLY A 10 -15.91 25.93 0.10
C GLY A 10 -16.28 27.21 0.85
N VAL A 11 -17.55 27.64 0.83
CA VAL A 11 -18.00 28.84 1.54
C VAL A 11 -18.33 28.56 3.01
N ILE A 12 -19.08 27.49 3.33
CA ILE A 12 -19.41 27.09 4.70
C ILE A 12 -18.82 25.69 4.96
N PRO A 13 -17.67 25.58 5.66
CA PRO A 13 -17.04 24.29 5.93
C PRO A 13 -17.99 23.38 6.70
N GLY A 14 -18.12 22.11 6.25
CA GLY A 14 -18.99 21.11 6.88
C GLY A 14 -20.47 21.22 6.55
N PHE A 15 -20.89 22.13 5.65
CA PHE A 15 -22.30 22.30 5.30
C PHE A 15 -22.96 21.02 4.76
N HIS A 16 -22.22 20.19 4.03
CA HIS A 16 -22.70 18.90 3.51
C HIS A 16 -23.09 17.89 4.60
N THR A 17 -22.56 18.04 5.82
CA THR A 17 -22.87 17.14 6.94
C THR A 17 -24.27 17.36 7.51
N LEU A 18 -24.92 18.47 7.16
CA LEU A 18 -26.27 18.77 7.59
C LEU A 18 -27.30 17.98 6.77
N ARG A 19 -28.41 17.61 7.42
CA ARG A 19 -29.55 16.97 6.74
C ARG A 19 -30.07 17.90 5.63
N LEU A 20 -30.55 17.31 4.53
CA LEU A 20 -31.06 18.06 3.37
C LEU A 20 -32.08 19.13 3.77
N GLN A 21 -33.06 18.77 4.59
CA GLN A 21 -34.08 19.69 5.10
C GLN A 21 -33.47 20.93 5.80
N THR A 22 -32.44 20.74 6.63
CA THR A 22 -31.76 21.86 7.31
C THR A 22 -31.03 22.77 6.32
N ARG A 23 -30.45 22.19 5.26
CA ARG A 23 -29.78 22.96 4.21
C ARG A 23 -30.79 23.75 3.39
N GLU A 24 -31.92 23.15 3.04
CA GLU A 24 -33.00 23.81 2.30
C GLU A 24 -33.60 24.97 3.10
N GLN A 25 -33.91 24.75 4.38
CA GLN A 25 -34.36 25.80 5.30
C GLN A 25 -33.36 26.95 5.37
N PHE A 26 -32.06 26.66 5.46
CA PHE A 26 -31.04 27.71 5.43
C PHE A 26 -31.01 28.45 4.10
N THR A 27 -31.09 27.74 2.97
CA THR A 27 -31.07 28.39 1.63
C THR A 27 -32.25 29.33 1.36
N GLN A 28 -33.31 29.25 2.17
CA GLN A 28 -34.45 30.17 2.11
C GLN A 28 -34.20 31.49 2.86
N THR A 29 -33.23 31.53 3.78
CA THR A 29 -32.90 32.75 4.54
C THR A 29 -32.09 33.74 3.70
N SER A 30 -31.99 35.00 4.14
CA SER A 30 -31.16 36.03 3.49
C SER A 30 -29.71 35.56 3.31
N ALA A 31 -29.13 34.96 4.35
CA ALA A 31 -27.78 34.42 4.33
C ALA A 31 -27.63 33.25 3.35
N GLY A 32 -28.60 32.34 3.34
CA GLY A 32 -28.58 31.20 2.43
C GLY A 32 -28.82 31.58 0.97
N GLN A 33 -29.62 32.61 0.70
CA GLN A 33 -29.79 33.16 -0.64
C GLN A 33 -28.50 33.82 -1.14
N ALA A 34 -27.80 34.57 -0.28
CA ALA A 34 -26.50 35.15 -0.63
C ALA A 34 -25.45 34.07 -0.96
N LEU A 35 -25.41 32.98 -0.18
CA LEU A 35 -24.60 31.80 -0.48
C LEU A 35 -24.99 31.17 -1.82
N ARG A 36 -26.29 30.94 -2.05
CA ARG A 36 -26.80 30.31 -3.27
C ARG A 36 -26.47 31.14 -4.51
N ASN A 37 -26.59 32.46 -4.43
CA ASN A 37 -26.27 33.36 -5.53
C ASN A 37 -24.79 33.32 -5.89
N LEU A 38 -23.90 33.34 -4.88
CA LEU A 38 -22.46 33.19 -5.10
C LEU A 38 -22.12 31.85 -5.76
N VAL A 39 -22.64 30.74 -5.23
CA VAL A 39 -22.36 29.40 -5.77
C VAL A 39 -22.91 29.25 -7.19
N ASN A 40 -24.12 29.73 -7.46
CA ASN A 40 -24.73 29.66 -8.78
C ASN A 40 -23.96 30.49 -9.81
N LYS A 41 -23.49 31.68 -9.43
CA LYS A 41 -22.67 32.54 -10.29
C LYS A 41 -21.43 31.81 -10.79
N TYR A 42 -20.66 31.20 -9.88
CA TYR A 42 -19.40 30.54 -10.24
C TYR A 42 -19.61 29.18 -10.90
N HIS A 43 -20.62 28.41 -10.52
CA HIS A 43 -21.00 27.19 -11.23
C HIS A 43 -21.45 27.48 -12.67
N PHE A 44 -22.14 28.60 -12.91
CA PHE A 44 -22.50 29.03 -14.26
C PHE A 44 -21.28 29.48 -15.05
N GLN A 45 -20.36 30.25 -14.45
CA GLN A 45 -19.11 30.67 -15.08
C GLN A 45 -18.20 29.49 -15.45
N GLU A 46 -18.08 28.49 -14.58
CA GLU A 46 -17.33 27.26 -14.85
C GLU A 46 -17.89 26.53 -16.08
N ARG A 47 -19.22 26.35 -16.14
CA ARG A 47 -19.89 25.77 -17.32
C ARG A 47 -19.68 26.59 -18.59
N LEU A 48 -19.63 27.92 -18.50
CA LEU A 48 -19.35 28.77 -19.65
C LEU A 48 -17.91 28.59 -20.12
N ILE A 49 -16.94 28.49 -19.21
CA ILE A 49 -15.55 28.21 -19.55
C ILE A 49 -15.45 26.85 -20.22
N ASP A 50 -16.02 25.80 -19.63
CA ASP A 50 -15.97 24.45 -20.21
C ASP A 50 -16.63 24.38 -21.60
N LYS A 51 -17.71 25.13 -21.83
CA LYS A 51 -18.41 25.18 -23.14
C LYS A 51 -17.72 26.05 -24.18
N SER A 52 -16.97 27.08 -23.76
CA SER A 52 -16.30 28.03 -24.66
C SER A 52 -14.82 27.71 -24.90
N THR A 53 -14.26 26.76 -24.16
CA THR A 53 -12.87 26.34 -24.31
C THR A 53 -12.70 25.60 -25.63
N SER A 54 -12.04 26.24 -26.60
CA SER A 54 -11.69 25.56 -27.85
C SER A 54 -10.55 24.56 -27.63
N TYR A 55 -10.43 23.56 -28.50
CA TYR A 55 -9.35 22.57 -28.45
C TYR A 55 -7.95 23.21 -28.39
N TRP A 56 -7.75 24.34 -29.08
CA TRP A 56 -6.50 25.10 -29.07
C TRP A 56 -6.24 25.85 -27.76
N GLU A 57 -7.27 26.31 -27.07
CA GLU A 57 -7.13 26.94 -25.75
C GLU A 57 -6.74 25.91 -24.68
N MET A 58 -7.15 24.65 -24.84
CA MET A 58 -6.76 23.52 -23.98
C MET A 58 -5.28 23.14 -24.18
N LEU A 59 -4.78 23.18 -25.43
CA LEU A 59 -3.38 22.89 -25.76
C LEU A 59 -2.41 24.00 -25.31
N THR A 60 -2.86 25.26 -25.35
CA THR A 60 -2.04 26.43 -24.97
C THR A 60 -2.10 26.72 -23.46
N GLY A 61 -2.94 26.02 -22.70
CA GLY A 61 -3.13 26.26 -21.27
C GLY A 61 -3.86 27.58 -20.95
N ALA A 62 -4.47 28.21 -21.95
CA ALA A 62 -5.25 29.44 -21.77
C ALA A 62 -6.53 29.19 -20.95
N ASP A 63 -7.07 27.97 -21.02
CA ASP A 63 -8.18 27.50 -20.20
C ASP A 63 -7.79 27.44 -18.70
N LYS A 64 -6.56 26.99 -18.39
CA LYS A 64 -6.02 26.96 -17.03
C LYS A 64 -5.92 28.36 -16.45
N ALA A 65 -5.47 29.34 -17.23
CA ALA A 65 -5.41 30.74 -16.78
C ALA A 65 -6.82 31.33 -16.49
N LYS A 66 -7.82 31.02 -17.33
CA LYS A 66 -9.23 31.42 -17.10
C LYS A 66 -9.80 30.77 -15.83
N LYS A 67 -9.57 29.46 -15.65
CA LYS A 67 -10.01 28.73 -14.45
C LYS A 67 -9.31 29.22 -13.18
N GLN A 68 -8.01 29.52 -13.25
CA GLN A 68 -7.25 30.06 -12.13
C GLN A 68 -7.74 31.46 -11.75
N LYS A 69 -8.02 32.33 -12.72
CA LYS A 69 -8.61 33.65 -12.47
C LYS A 69 -9.99 33.53 -11.82
N MET A 70 -10.86 32.67 -12.35
CA MET A 70 -12.17 32.38 -11.76
C MET A 70 -12.06 31.90 -10.31
N GLN A 71 -11.10 31.01 -10.02
CA GLN A 71 -10.85 30.51 -8.67
C GLN A 71 -10.40 31.63 -7.72
N ASN A 72 -9.55 32.55 -8.19
CA ASN A 72 -9.10 33.70 -7.42
C ASN A 72 -10.27 34.65 -7.12
N ASP A 73 -11.09 34.97 -8.12
CA ASP A 73 -12.27 35.83 -7.96
C ASP A 73 -13.27 35.19 -6.98
N PHE A 74 -13.49 33.87 -7.08
CA PHE A 74 -14.32 33.12 -6.15
C PHE A 74 -13.79 33.21 -4.72
N ASN A 75 -12.48 33.05 -4.51
CA ASN A 75 -11.87 33.14 -3.19
C ASN A 75 -12.04 34.53 -2.56
N VAL A 76 -11.91 35.59 -3.35
CA VAL A 76 -12.13 36.98 -2.89
C VAL A 76 -13.58 37.20 -2.48
N GLU A 77 -14.54 36.85 -3.35
CA GLU A 77 -15.97 37.02 -3.05
C GLU A 77 -16.44 36.13 -1.89
N LYS A 78 -15.88 34.93 -1.75
CA LYS A 78 -16.09 34.02 -0.62
C LYS A 78 -15.66 34.66 0.70
N VAL A 79 -14.50 35.31 0.76
CA VAL A 79 -14.02 36.00 1.97
C VAL A 79 -14.94 37.17 2.32
N ASN A 80 -15.33 37.96 1.33
CA ASN A 80 -16.26 39.07 1.52
C ASN A 80 -17.62 38.60 2.04
N LEU A 81 -18.19 37.57 1.41
CA LEU A 81 -19.45 36.98 1.85
C LEU A 81 -19.35 36.45 3.28
N ARG A 82 -18.29 35.72 3.63
CA ARG A 82 -18.08 35.25 5.01
C ARG A 82 -18.04 36.41 6.01
N ASN A 83 -17.40 37.52 5.68
CA ASN A 83 -17.32 38.68 6.55
C ASN A 83 -18.69 39.34 6.75
N THR A 84 -19.50 39.43 5.70
CA THR A 84 -20.89 39.91 5.80
C THR A 84 -21.76 38.95 6.62
N LEU A 85 -21.64 37.64 6.40
CA LEU A 85 -22.44 36.62 7.07
C LEU A 85 -22.09 36.43 8.55
N LYS A 86 -20.88 36.80 9.02
CA LYS A 86 -20.47 36.67 10.44
C LYS A 86 -21.46 37.29 11.43
N LYS A 87 -22.19 38.33 11.02
CA LYS A 87 -23.17 39.03 11.87
C LYS A 87 -24.58 38.42 11.79
N ASP A 88 -24.86 37.63 10.77
CA ASP A 88 -26.17 37.03 10.51
C ASP A 88 -26.51 35.91 11.51
N HIS A 89 -27.76 35.90 11.98
CA HIS A 89 -28.22 34.97 13.02
C HIS A 89 -28.32 33.52 12.49
N ASP A 90 -28.87 33.34 11.29
CA ASP A 90 -29.08 32.02 10.70
C ASP A 90 -27.76 31.38 10.32
N TYR A 91 -26.81 32.19 9.86
CA TYR A 91 -25.44 31.74 9.63
C TYR A 91 -24.78 31.22 10.91
N LYS A 92 -24.92 31.93 12.05
CA LYS A 92 -24.39 31.47 13.35
C LYS A 92 -25.05 30.16 13.82
N LEU A 93 -26.36 30.01 13.62
CA LEU A 93 -27.08 28.77 13.95
C LEU A 93 -26.59 27.58 13.12
N ILE A 94 -26.33 27.79 11.83
CA ILE A 94 -25.78 26.76 10.96
C ILE A 94 -24.36 26.38 11.36
N LYS A 95 -23.48 27.34 11.64
CA LYS A 95 -22.13 27.04 12.16
C LYS A 95 -22.21 26.23 13.45
N LEU A 96 -23.11 26.59 14.36
CA LEU A 96 -23.29 25.86 15.61
C LEU A 96 -23.74 24.41 15.38
N LYS A 97 -24.70 24.17 14.47
CA LYS A 97 -25.15 22.81 14.12
C LYS A 97 -24.03 21.96 13.52
N ILE A 98 -23.16 22.57 12.72
CA ILE A 98 -21.98 21.90 12.12
C ILE A 98 -20.97 21.55 13.21
N SER A 99 -20.60 22.51 14.06
CA SER A 99 -19.67 22.29 15.18
C SER A 99 -20.18 21.23 16.14
N PHE A 100 -21.48 21.23 16.44
CA PHE A 100 -22.10 20.23 17.32
C PHE A 100 -21.96 18.80 16.76
N LYS A 101 -22.22 18.62 15.47
CA LYS A 101 -22.07 17.31 14.82
C LYS A 101 -20.62 16.85 14.81
N LEU A 102 -19.69 17.75 14.50
CA LEU A 102 -18.27 17.43 14.46
C LEU A 102 -17.74 17.06 15.84
N LEU A 103 -18.02 17.88 16.84
CA LEU A 103 -17.57 17.66 18.22
C LEU A 103 -18.16 16.37 18.79
N LYS A 104 -19.44 16.05 18.53
CA LYS A 104 -20.01 14.76 18.94
C LYS A 104 -19.28 13.57 18.33
N LYS A 105 -18.81 13.68 17.08
CA LYS A 105 -18.05 12.62 16.40
C LYS A 105 -16.65 12.45 16.99
N ILE A 106 -15.97 13.56 17.27
CA ILE A 106 -14.53 13.57 17.63
C ILE A 106 -14.30 13.49 19.14
N LEU A 107 -15.26 14.00 19.92
CA LEU A 107 -15.22 14.07 21.38
C LEU A 107 -16.54 13.51 21.94
N PRO A 108 -16.69 12.19 22.11
CA PRO A 108 -17.93 11.58 22.62
C PRO A 108 -18.37 12.18 23.98
N GLN A 109 -17.40 12.57 24.81
CA GLN A 109 -17.62 13.23 26.11
C GLN A 109 -18.31 14.60 26.01
N PHE A 110 -18.36 15.21 24.82
CA PHE A 110 -19.14 16.42 24.56
C PHE A 110 -20.62 16.26 24.91
N GLU A 111 -21.16 15.04 24.83
CA GLU A 111 -22.54 14.74 25.20
C GLU A 111 -22.80 14.83 26.70
N LEU A 112 -21.75 14.69 27.53
CA LEU A 112 -21.85 14.80 28.99
C LEU A 112 -21.97 16.25 29.46
N LEU A 113 -21.64 17.22 28.60
CA LEU A 113 -21.81 18.65 28.89
C LEU A 113 -23.29 19.04 28.84
N ASN A 114 -23.70 19.97 29.70
CA ASN A 114 -25.06 20.50 29.59
C ASN A 114 -25.23 21.39 28.34
N LYS A 115 -26.48 21.61 27.91
CA LYS A 115 -26.78 22.37 26.67
C LYS A 115 -26.17 23.77 26.63
N LYS A 116 -25.96 24.42 27.78
CA LYS A 116 -25.34 25.76 27.84
C LYS A 116 -23.83 25.67 27.61
N GLN A 117 -23.17 24.69 28.21
CA GLN A 117 -21.75 24.40 28.02
C GLN A 117 -21.45 23.94 26.58
N GLN A 118 -22.27 23.04 26.04
CA GLN A 118 -22.15 22.60 24.64
C GLN A 118 -22.22 23.77 23.66
N LYS A 119 -23.16 24.70 23.87
CA LYS A 119 -23.27 25.92 23.06
C LYS A 119 -22.06 26.83 23.22
N SER A 120 -21.60 27.04 24.47
CA SER A 120 -20.43 27.88 24.76
C SER A 120 -19.19 27.36 24.04
N LEU A 121 -18.91 26.07 24.18
CA LEU A 121 -17.77 25.40 23.57
C LEU A 121 -17.82 25.48 22.03
N CYS A 122 -19.00 25.26 21.43
CA CYS A 122 -19.18 25.42 20.00
C CYS A 122 -18.84 26.84 19.49
N PHE A 123 -18.86 27.88 20.32
CA PHE A 123 -18.52 29.25 19.91
C PHE A 123 -17.09 29.66 20.26
N GLU A 124 -16.32 28.80 20.92
CA GLU A 124 -14.92 29.10 21.22
C GLU A 124 -14.11 29.24 19.93
N LYS A 125 -13.22 30.24 19.91
CA LYS A 125 -12.43 30.60 18.73
C LYS A 125 -11.62 29.41 18.22
N GLU A 126 -11.00 28.66 19.13
CA GLU A 126 -10.17 27.50 18.83
C GLU A 126 -10.99 26.34 18.23
N VAL A 127 -12.20 26.09 18.75
CA VAL A 127 -13.12 25.09 18.19
C VAL A 127 -13.57 25.51 16.79
N GLN A 128 -13.84 26.79 16.58
CA GLN A 128 -14.21 27.30 15.25
C GLN A 128 -13.05 27.22 14.25
N GLU A 129 -11.82 27.47 14.68
CA GLU A 129 -10.61 27.29 13.88
C GLU A 129 -10.41 25.82 13.52
N PHE A 130 -10.58 24.91 14.48
CA PHE A 130 -10.52 23.47 14.26
C PHE A 130 -11.59 22.98 13.28
N VAL A 131 -12.85 23.34 13.48
CA VAL A 131 -13.95 22.97 12.58
C VAL A 131 -13.68 23.44 11.16
N ASN A 132 -13.14 24.66 11.00
CA ASN A 132 -12.78 25.17 9.68
C ASN A 132 -11.61 24.38 9.05
N ALA A 133 -10.59 24.05 9.84
CA ALA A 133 -9.43 23.26 9.39
C ALA A 133 -9.84 21.84 8.99
N TYR A 134 -10.60 21.15 9.85
CA TYR A 134 -11.09 19.78 9.64
C TYR A 134 -11.86 19.65 8.33
N TYR A 135 -12.81 20.55 8.07
CA TYR A 135 -13.63 20.50 6.85
C TYR A 135 -12.97 21.17 5.63
N SER A 136 -11.79 21.76 5.78
CA SER A 136 -10.98 22.28 4.67
C SER A 136 -10.04 21.24 4.06
N ILE A 137 -9.80 20.12 4.76
CA ILE A 137 -9.08 18.97 4.21
C ILE A 137 -9.95 18.32 3.14
N GLU A 138 -9.38 18.08 1.95
CA GLU A 138 -10.09 17.49 0.82
C GLU A 138 -10.70 16.13 1.19
N SER A 139 -11.88 15.82 0.62
CA SER A 139 -12.69 14.66 1.01
C SER A 139 -12.03 13.29 0.88
N ASN A 140 -10.86 13.22 0.22
CA ASN A 140 -10.15 11.96 -0.08
C ASN A 140 -8.96 11.69 0.85
N THR A 141 -8.77 12.49 1.91
CA THR A 141 -7.67 12.30 2.89
C THR A 141 -8.21 12.11 4.30
N GLN A 142 -8.99 11.03 4.50
CA GLN A 142 -9.53 10.64 5.80
C GLN A 142 -8.43 10.55 6.87
N THR A 143 -7.27 10.00 6.51
CA THR A 143 -6.08 9.90 7.39
C THR A 143 -5.58 11.26 7.91
N LEU A 144 -5.64 12.32 7.10
CA LEU A 144 -5.25 13.68 7.54
C LEU A 144 -6.30 14.31 8.45
N GLN A 145 -7.58 14.05 8.19
CA GLN A 145 -8.67 14.48 9.06
C GLN A 145 -8.58 13.81 10.44
N ASP A 146 -8.26 12.51 10.47
CA ASP A 146 -8.12 11.73 11.70
C ASP A 146 -6.86 12.16 12.46
N LYS A 147 -5.75 12.40 11.77
CA LYS A 147 -4.54 12.98 12.38
C LYS A 147 -4.80 14.37 12.97
N LEU A 148 -5.47 15.26 12.24
CA LEU A 148 -5.83 16.59 12.76
C LEU A 148 -6.80 16.50 13.94
N ALA A 149 -7.75 15.54 13.90
CA ALA A 149 -8.66 15.28 15.00
C ALA A 149 -7.91 14.81 16.24
N ASN A 150 -6.96 13.88 16.10
CA ASN A 150 -6.12 13.40 17.19
C ASN A 150 -5.21 14.50 17.74
N ASP A 151 -4.52 15.26 16.89
CA ASP A 151 -3.68 16.39 17.31
C ASP A 151 -4.49 17.45 18.07
N TRP A 152 -5.69 17.75 17.58
CA TRP A 152 -6.57 18.70 18.25
C TRP A 152 -7.15 18.12 19.54
N LYS A 153 -7.53 16.84 19.57
CA LYS A 153 -8.01 16.11 20.76
C LYS A 153 -6.94 16.13 21.85
N THR A 154 -5.70 15.84 21.52
CA THR A 154 -4.53 15.94 22.40
C THR A 154 -4.36 17.37 22.90
N LYS A 155 -4.27 18.37 22.00
CA LYS A 155 -4.16 19.79 22.42
C LYS A 155 -5.32 20.27 23.28
N PHE A 156 -6.53 19.79 22.99
CA PHE A 156 -7.73 20.11 23.76
C PHE A 156 -7.62 19.50 25.14
N TYR A 157 -7.27 18.21 25.28
CA TYR A 157 -7.13 17.54 26.58
C TYR A 157 -6.00 18.08 27.45
N TYR A 158 -4.88 18.49 26.85
CA TYR A 158 -3.71 19.00 27.56
C TYR A 158 -3.63 20.55 27.62
N GLY A 159 -4.63 21.26 27.10
CA GLY A 159 -4.67 22.72 27.04
C GLY A 159 -5.43 23.39 28.21
N LYS A 160 -5.11 24.68 28.48
CA LYS A 160 -5.75 25.50 29.53
C LYS A 160 -7.28 25.57 29.47
N ASN A 161 -7.88 25.39 28.29
CA ASN A 161 -9.34 25.49 28.11
C ASN A 161 -10.09 24.27 28.67
N TYR A 162 -9.44 23.10 28.76
CA TYR A 162 -10.05 21.92 29.35
C TYR A 162 -10.16 22.01 30.88
N GLU A 163 -9.34 22.78 31.59
CA GLU A 163 -9.49 22.91 33.06
C GLU A 163 -10.87 23.45 33.49
N VAL A 164 -11.48 24.32 32.70
CA VAL A 164 -12.79 24.92 32.98
C VAL A 164 -13.95 23.90 32.85
N TYR A 165 -13.79 22.91 31.96
CA TYR A 165 -14.80 21.88 31.69
C TYR A 165 -14.48 20.51 32.35
N ARG A 166 -13.20 20.26 32.65
CA ARG A 166 -12.66 19.13 33.42
C ARG A 166 -13.03 19.24 34.89
N ARG A 167 -12.86 20.42 35.52
CA ARG A 167 -13.11 20.58 36.97
C ARG A 167 -14.52 20.18 37.38
N PRO A 168 -15.62 20.49 36.67
CA PRO A 168 -16.96 20.02 37.06
C PRO A 168 -17.18 18.51 36.87
N ILE A 169 -16.64 17.91 35.81
CA ILE A 169 -16.78 16.48 35.49
C ILE A 169 -15.92 15.64 36.43
N LEU A 170 -14.63 16.00 36.56
CA LEU A 170 -13.71 15.42 37.52
C LEU A 170 -14.18 15.70 38.95
N ALA A 171 -14.69 16.88 39.30
CA ALA A 171 -15.20 17.11 40.66
C ALA A 171 -16.51 16.38 40.95
N GLN A 172 -17.37 16.08 39.98
CA GLN A 172 -18.54 15.22 40.22
C GLN A 172 -18.16 13.74 40.34
N GLN A 173 -17.20 13.27 39.55
CA GLN A 173 -16.70 11.89 39.61
C GLN A 173 -15.77 11.68 40.83
N ILE A 174 -14.83 12.57 41.07
CA ILE A 174 -13.93 12.57 42.25
C ILE A 174 -14.71 12.85 43.53
N LYS A 175 -15.73 13.71 43.56
CA LYS A 175 -16.52 13.88 44.80
C LYS A 175 -17.34 12.63 45.12
N LYS A 176 -17.91 11.93 44.11
CA LYS A 176 -18.55 10.63 44.31
C LYS A 176 -17.59 9.53 44.76
N ILE A 177 -16.33 9.57 44.30
CA ILE A 177 -15.28 8.59 44.64
C ILE A 177 -14.62 8.93 45.99
N VAL A 178 -14.28 10.18 46.25
CA VAL A 178 -13.60 10.67 47.47
C VAL A 178 -14.54 10.66 48.68
N ASP A 179 -15.84 10.92 48.50
CA ASP A 179 -16.82 10.74 49.57
C ASP A 179 -17.05 9.23 49.89
N TYR A 180 -16.52 8.30 49.08
CA TYR A 180 -16.62 6.84 49.24
C TYR A 180 -15.31 6.14 49.68
N TYR A 181 -14.14 6.76 49.50
CA TYR A 181 -12.85 6.08 49.59
C TYR A 181 -12.08 6.09 50.93
N PRO A 182 -12.47 6.76 52.05
CA PRO A 182 -11.65 6.72 53.24
C PRO A 182 -11.92 5.47 54.10
N THR A 183 -11.84 4.24 53.56
CA THR A 183 -11.83 3.01 54.39
C THR A 183 -11.06 1.81 53.84
N LEU A 184 -10.41 1.87 52.67
CA LEU A 184 -9.69 0.68 52.15
C LEU A 184 -8.26 0.50 52.67
N ASN A 185 -7.83 1.22 53.71
CA ASN A 185 -6.54 0.92 54.35
C ASN A 185 -6.45 1.16 55.86
N TYR A 186 -7.56 1.12 56.59
CA TYR A 186 -7.50 1.12 58.05
C TYR A 186 -8.45 0.05 58.61
N GLY A 187 -7.90 -0.89 59.35
CA GLY A 187 -8.61 -1.88 60.17
C GLY A 187 -9.43 -1.27 61.31
N LYS A 188 -10.23 -0.25 61.02
CA LYS A 188 -11.31 0.23 61.87
C LYS A 188 -12.62 0.02 61.12
N GLN A 189 -13.31 -1.05 61.50
CA GLN A 189 -14.73 -1.22 61.26
C GLN A 189 -15.45 0.04 61.76
N THR A 190 -15.78 0.95 60.85
CA THR A 190 -16.81 1.94 61.10
C THR A 190 -18.07 1.41 60.42
N ASN A 191 -19.10 1.20 61.23
CA ASN A 191 -20.43 0.79 60.79
C ASN A 191 -21.01 1.85 59.84
N LEU A 192 -20.73 1.72 58.55
CA LEU A 192 -21.42 2.42 57.46
C LEU A 192 -22.29 1.40 56.72
N SER A 193 -23.31 0.87 57.41
CA SER A 193 -24.24 -0.12 56.87
C SER A 193 -25.55 0.46 56.34
N ALA A 194 -25.68 1.77 56.17
CA ALA A 194 -26.93 2.37 55.70
C ALA A 194 -26.68 3.43 54.61
N ASN A 195 -27.17 3.16 53.41
CA ASN A 195 -27.22 4.02 52.21
C ASN A 195 -26.08 3.93 51.19
N ILE A 196 -25.78 2.71 50.75
CA ILE A 196 -25.17 2.49 49.43
C ILE A 196 -26.30 2.19 48.45
N PRO A 197 -26.41 2.88 47.30
CA PRO A 197 -27.34 2.47 46.27
C PRO A 197 -26.95 1.07 45.79
N ARG A 198 -27.69 0.06 46.24
CA ARG A 198 -27.66 -1.28 45.65
C ARG A 198 -28.31 -1.17 44.28
N GLY A 199 -27.51 -0.97 43.24
CA GLY A 199 -28.02 -0.86 41.88
C GLY A 199 -26.90 -0.92 40.85
N ASN A 200 -27.28 -1.32 39.63
CA ASN A 200 -26.41 -1.48 38.46
C ASN A 200 -25.52 -0.26 38.17
N SER A 201 -25.89 0.94 38.64
CA SER A 201 -25.13 2.18 38.39
C SER A 201 -23.72 2.21 38.97
N LEU A 202 -23.46 1.56 40.13
CA LEU A 202 -22.11 1.54 40.71
C LEU A 202 -21.18 0.59 39.93
N GLN A 203 -21.73 -0.54 39.47
CA GLN A 203 -21.03 -1.49 38.61
C GLN A 203 -20.69 -0.86 37.27
N GLU A 204 -21.64 -0.14 36.66
CA GLU A 204 -21.44 0.61 35.42
C GLU A 204 -20.36 1.69 35.57
N ASP A 205 -20.37 2.46 36.67
CA ASP A 205 -19.36 3.49 36.93
C ASP A 205 -17.94 2.88 37.11
N LEU A 206 -17.83 1.74 37.81
CA LEU A 206 -16.56 1.02 37.98
C LEU A 206 -16.08 0.38 36.68
N GLN A 207 -16.98 -0.21 35.91
CA GLN A 207 -16.67 -0.75 34.59
C GLN A 207 -16.16 0.34 33.66
N HIS A 208 -16.80 1.52 33.62
CA HIS A 208 -16.31 2.65 32.86
C HIS A 208 -14.94 3.12 33.31
N PHE A 209 -14.67 3.12 34.63
CA PHE A 209 -13.37 3.47 35.17
C PHE A 209 -12.26 2.51 34.69
N PHE A 210 -12.47 1.19 34.81
CA PHE A 210 -11.49 0.20 34.36
C PHE A 210 -11.32 0.23 32.84
N TYR A 211 -12.42 0.32 32.09
CA TYR A 211 -12.38 0.41 30.63
C TYR A 211 -11.54 1.61 30.17
N PHE A 212 -11.72 2.78 30.78
CA PHE A 212 -10.93 3.97 30.46
C PHE A 212 -9.42 3.75 30.69
N HIS A 213 -9.03 3.02 31.74
CA HIS A 213 -7.61 2.75 32.02
C HIS A 213 -7.01 1.73 31.04
N PHE A 214 -7.80 0.75 30.57
CA PHE A 214 -7.36 -0.14 29.49
C PHE A 214 -7.26 0.60 28.16
N GLU A 215 -8.28 1.37 27.80
CA GLU A 215 -8.35 2.14 26.55
C GLU A 215 -7.18 3.14 26.47
N ALA A 216 -6.89 3.86 27.56
CA ALA A 216 -5.81 4.85 27.60
C ALA A 216 -4.41 4.24 27.46
N LEU A 217 -4.21 2.97 27.83
CA LEU A 217 -2.92 2.28 27.65
C LEU A 217 -2.82 1.59 26.28
N ASN A 218 -3.95 1.20 25.70
CA ASN A 218 -4.01 0.47 24.43
C ASN A 218 -4.04 1.41 23.21
N LEU A 219 -4.66 2.60 23.33
CA LEU A 219 -4.84 3.58 22.24
C LEU A 219 -3.54 4.09 21.63
N GLU A 220 -2.41 4.06 22.36
CA GLU A 220 -1.13 4.59 21.85
C GLU A 220 -0.16 3.49 21.35
N GLU A 221 -0.37 2.21 21.70
CA GLU A 221 0.55 1.10 21.36
C GLU A 221 -0.06 0.01 20.44
N MET A 222 -1.40 -0.13 20.39
CA MET A 222 -2.07 -1.29 19.77
C MET A 222 -3.22 -0.89 18.81
N GLU A 223 -3.07 0.22 18.09
CA GLU A 223 -4.10 0.72 17.14
C GLU A 223 -4.47 -0.29 16.03
N PHE A 224 -3.66 -1.31 15.78
CA PHE A 224 -3.86 -2.32 14.74
C PHE A 224 -4.82 -3.45 15.15
N ILE A 225 -5.17 -3.61 16.43
CA ILE A 225 -6.13 -4.62 16.92
C ILE A 225 -7.31 -3.94 17.62
N ASN A 226 -8.52 -4.38 17.33
CA ASN A 226 -9.70 -3.94 18.06
C ASN A 226 -9.79 -4.66 19.41
N LEU A 227 -9.45 -3.95 20.49
CA LEU A 227 -9.49 -4.47 21.86
C LEU A 227 -10.77 -4.08 22.62
N ASP A 228 -11.76 -3.45 21.97
CA ASP A 228 -12.94 -2.91 22.67
C ASP A 228 -13.72 -3.97 23.44
N GLU A 229 -13.97 -5.11 22.80
CA GLU A 229 -14.72 -6.20 23.43
C GLU A 229 -13.96 -6.79 24.60
N LEU A 230 -12.67 -7.10 24.43
CA LEU A 230 -11.80 -7.60 25.50
C LEU A 230 -11.75 -6.62 26.67
N ASN A 231 -11.46 -5.35 26.40
CA ASN A 231 -11.34 -4.31 27.43
C ASN A 231 -12.65 -4.13 28.20
N ASN A 232 -13.79 -4.19 27.51
CA ASN A 232 -15.10 -4.06 28.13
C ASN A 232 -15.45 -5.28 29.01
N GLN A 233 -15.17 -6.49 28.53
CA GLN A 233 -15.35 -7.72 29.30
C GLN A 233 -14.49 -7.72 30.56
N GLN A 234 -13.21 -7.36 30.42
CA GLN A 234 -12.25 -7.32 31.52
C GLN A 234 -12.55 -6.21 32.51
N ALA A 235 -13.05 -5.07 32.04
CA ALA A 235 -13.50 -3.98 32.90
C ALA A 235 -14.69 -4.39 33.76
N LYS A 236 -15.61 -5.16 33.18
CA LYS A 236 -16.74 -5.74 33.91
C LYS A 236 -16.28 -6.75 34.96
N ILE A 237 -15.37 -7.66 34.61
CA ILE A 237 -14.79 -8.64 35.55
C ILE A 237 -14.13 -7.93 36.74
N MET A 238 -13.34 -6.87 36.49
CA MET A 238 -12.70 -6.10 37.55
C MET A 238 -13.70 -5.31 38.39
N ALA A 239 -14.75 -4.75 37.79
CA ALA A 239 -15.84 -4.08 38.51
C ALA A 239 -16.58 -5.05 39.44
N ASP A 240 -16.92 -6.23 38.94
CA ASP A 240 -17.62 -7.28 39.69
C ASP A 240 -16.76 -7.79 40.85
N ALA A 241 -15.47 -8.05 40.62
CA ALA A 241 -14.53 -8.46 41.65
C ALA A 241 -14.38 -7.39 42.75
N THR A 242 -14.34 -6.11 42.36
CA THR A 242 -14.25 -4.97 43.29
C THR A 242 -15.49 -4.88 44.17
N ILE A 243 -16.69 -5.00 43.59
CA ILE A 243 -17.96 -4.98 44.32
C ILE A 243 -18.04 -6.19 45.28
N ASN A 244 -17.66 -7.37 44.81
CA ASN A 244 -17.70 -8.59 45.62
C ASN A 244 -16.74 -8.54 46.81
N ALA A 245 -15.50 -8.09 46.60
CA ALA A 245 -14.52 -7.90 47.67
C ALA A 245 -15.05 -6.92 48.72
N TYR A 246 -15.67 -5.82 48.28
CA TYR A 246 -16.29 -4.84 49.16
C TYR A 246 -17.46 -5.42 49.97
N ILE A 247 -18.40 -6.13 49.32
CA ILE A 247 -19.57 -6.74 49.99
C ILE A 247 -19.13 -7.77 51.04
N LYS A 248 -18.09 -8.55 50.75
CA LYS A 248 -17.58 -9.61 51.64
C LYS A 248 -16.60 -9.10 52.69
N GLY A 249 -16.10 -7.87 52.56
CA GLY A 249 -15.03 -7.35 53.42
C GLY A 249 -13.69 -8.07 53.21
N GLU A 250 -13.46 -8.62 52.01
CA GLU A 250 -12.26 -9.34 51.63
C GLU A 250 -11.27 -8.42 50.89
N PRO A 251 -9.95 -8.66 50.97
CA PRO A 251 -8.99 -7.91 50.17
C PRO A 251 -9.15 -8.23 48.68
N LEU A 252 -9.16 -7.18 47.84
CA LEU A 252 -9.16 -7.32 46.39
C LEU A 252 -7.77 -7.72 45.88
N ASP A 253 -7.65 -8.90 45.28
CA ASP A 253 -6.41 -9.33 44.61
C ASP A 253 -6.32 -8.78 43.18
N LEU A 254 -6.02 -7.47 43.09
CA LEU A 254 -5.86 -6.79 41.81
C LEU A 254 -4.69 -7.37 40.98
N ARG A 255 -3.68 -7.96 41.63
CA ARG A 255 -2.51 -8.53 40.93
C ARG A 255 -2.89 -9.75 40.11
N SER A 256 -3.74 -10.62 40.67
CA SER A 256 -4.26 -11.78 39.96
C SER A 256 -5.14 -11.38 38.77
N LEU A 257 -6.03 -10.40 38.96
CA LEU A 257 -6.90 -9.90 37.87
C LEU A 257 -6.11 -9.28 36.72
N ILE A 258 -5.06 -8.49 37.01
CA ILE A 258 -4.22 -7.92 35.94
C ILE A 258 -3.39 -9.00 35.24
N LYS A 259 -2.94 -10.03 35.96
CA LYS A 259 -2.25 -11.17 35.36
C LYS A 259 -3.17 -11.98 34.43
N GLN A 260 -4.45 -12.10 34.78
CA GLN A 260 -5.45 -12.70 33.89
C GLN A 260 -5.64 -11.84 32.63
N TYR A 261 -5.77 -10.53 32.78
CA TYR A 261 -5.84 -9.59 31.65
C TYR A 261 -4.60 -9.71 30.74
N GLU A 262 -3.40 -9.81 31.31
CA GLU A 262 -2.13 -10.01 30.58
C GLU A 262 -2.16 -11.27 29.68
N GLN A 263 -2.70 -12.38 30.21
CA GLN A 263 -2.83 -13.63 29.47
C GLN A 263 -3.88 -13.55 28.37
N GLU A 264 -5.05 -12.99 28.67
CA GLU A 264 -6.14 -12.84 27.69
C GLU A 264 -5.79 -11.85 26.59
N LEU A 265 -5.06 -10.78 26.91
CA LEU A 265 -4.55 -9.82 25.93
C LEU A 265 -3.55 -10.49 24.98
N PHE A 266 -2.60 -11.29 25.50
CA PHE A 266 -1.69 -12.08 24.66
C PHE A 266 -2.44 -13.06 23.76
N GLN A 267 -3.41 -13.79 24.32
CA GLN A 267 -4.20 -14.74 23.55
C GLN A 267 -5.04 -14.05 22.47
N THR A 268 -5.64 -12.91 22.76
CA THR A 268 -6.42 -12.12 21.78
C THR A 268 -5.51 -11.63 20.66
N ILE A 269 -4.35 -11.05 20.99
CA ILE A 269 -3.40 -10.55 19.99
C ILE A 269 -2.89 -11.68 19.09
N THR A 270 -2.50 -12.81 19.68
CA THR A 270 -2.03 -13.96 18.89
C THR A 270 -3.13 -14.60 18.07
N THR A 271 -4.37 -14.63 18.54
CA THR A 271 -5.51 -15.19 17.80
C THR A 271 -5.88 -14.31 16.61
N GLU A 272 -5.96 -12.99 16.81
CA GLU A 272 -6.23 -12.03 15.73
C GLU A 272 -5.13 -12.10 14.66
N LEU A 273 -3.85 -12.02 15.08
CA LEU A 273 -2.72 -12.07 14.15
C LEU A 273 -2.56 -13.42 13.44
N SER A 274 -2.94 -14.54 14.06
CA SER A 274 -2.82 -15.87 13.46
C SER A 274 -3.89 -16.17 12.41
N MET A 275 -4.84 -15.25 12.19
CA MET A 275 -5.97 -15.35 11.27
C MET A 275 -6.74 -16.68 11.37
N SER A 276 -7.96 -16.62 11.91
CA SER A 276 -8.91 -17.75 12.02
C SER A 276 -9.33 -18.42 10.68
N ASN A 277 -8.72 -18.08 9.54
CA ASN A 277 -9.10 -18.50 8.20
C ASN A 277 -8.28 -19.68 7.65
N SER A 278 -7.92 -20.64 8.52
CA SER A 278 -7.28 -21.90 8.12
C SER A 278 -8.15 -22.74 7.16
N GLY A 279 -9.47 -22.53 7.14
CA GLY A 279 -10.40 -23.24 6.26
C GLY A 279 -10.16 -23.03 4.75
N ILE A 280 -9.44 -21.96 4.37
CA ILE A 280 -9.16 -21.65 2.96
C ILE A 280 -8.08 -22.59 2.38
N LEU A 281 -7.21 -23.16 3.22
CA LEU A 281 -6.10 -24.01 2.79
C LEU A 281 -6.55 -25.43 2.43
N GLU A 282 -7.69 -25.90 2.95
CA GLU A 282 -8.16 -27.28 2.76
C GLU A 282 -8.86 -27.53 1.41
N GLU A 283 -9.39 -26.48 0.75
CA GLU A 283 -10.15 -26.63 -0.49
C GLU A 283 -9.28 -26.80 -1.75
N TYR A 284 -7.97 -26.56 -1.65
CA TYR A 284 -7.08 -26.41 -2.81
C TYR A 284 -6.47 -27.73 -3.34
N GLN A 285 -6.71 -28.88 -2.72
CA GLN A 285 -6.16 -30.14 -3.24
C GLN A 285 -6.93 -30.70 -4.46
N LYS A 286 -8.03 -30.09 -4.92
CA LYS A 286 -8.97 -30.77 -5.82
C LYS A 286 -9.16 -30.29 -7.24
N ASP A 287 -8.56 -29.20 -7.72
CA ASP A 287 -8.70 -28.82 -9.14
C ASP A 287 -7.40 -28.31 -9.76
N SER A 288 -6.74 -29.17 -10.54
CA SER A 288 -5.48 -28.87 -11.25
C SER A 288 -5.57 -29.01 -12.77
N ASN A 289 -6.78 -28.97 -13.34
CA ASN A 289 -6.96 -28.91 -14.79
C ASN A 289 -6.87 -27.46 -15.30
N VAL A 290 -5.71 -26.82 -15.13
CA VAL A 290 -5.38 -25.56 -15.83
C VAL A 290 -4.82 -25.92 -17.20
N SER A 291 -5.39 -25.31 -18.25
CA SER A 291 -5.17 -25.63 -19.66
C SER A 291 -3.71 -25.60 -20.12
N PHE A 292 -3.32 -26.57 -20.94
CA PHE A 292 -2.02 -26.64 -21.64
C PHE A 292 -1.76 -25.47 -22.62
N SER A 293 -2.76 -24.63 -22.89
CA SER A 293 -2.65 -23.49 -23.82
C SER A 293 -2.07 -22.21 -23.20
N ALA A 294 -1.86 -22.17 -21.89
CA ALA A 294 -1.23 -21.03 -21.21
C ALA A 294 0.31 -21.12 -21.28
N LEU A 295 0.98 -20.05 -21.70
CA LEU A 295 2.44 -20.03 -21.81
C LEU A 295 3.12 -20.16 -20.44
N SER A 296 2.53 -19.52 -19.42
CA SER A 296 2.92 -19.66 -18.01
C SER A 296 2.91 -21.12 -17.52
N TYR A 297 1.93 -21.91 -17.95
CA TYR A 297 1.82 -23.33 -17.59
C TYR A 297 2.85 -24.20 -18.33
N LEU A 298 3.06 -23.96 -19.63
CA LEU A 298 4.06 -24.68 -20.43
C LEU A 298 5.48 -24.48 -19.89
N TRP A 299 5.78 -23.30 -19.35
CA TRP A 299 7.07 -23.01 -18.73
C TRP A 299 7.35 -23.87 -17.48
N ARG A 300 6.33 -24.15 -16.66
CA ARG A 300 6.47 -24.90 -15.40
C ARG A 300 6.37 -26.42 -15.54
N ASN A 301 6.02 -26.97 -16.69
CA ASN A 301 5.86 -28.42 -16.85
C ASN A 301 7.25 -29.10 -16.82
N PRO A 302 7.59 -29.94 -15.82
CA PRO A 302 8.93 -30.51 -15.69
C PRO A 302 9.32 -31.45 -16.84
N ALA A 303 8.35 -32.12 -17.48
CA ALA A 303 8.63 -32.95 -18.65
C ALA A 303 8.94 -32.07 -19.88
N LEU A 304 8.21 -30.96 -20.03
CA LEU A 304 8.40 -30.00 -21.11
C LEU A 304 9.62 -29.12 -20.88
N ALA A 305 9.98 -28.82 -19.64
CA ALA A 305 11.20 -28.11 -19.26
C ALA A 305 12.44 -28.97 -19.54
N ARG A 306 12.40 -30.28 -19.23
CA ARG A 306 13.49 -31.21 -19.62
C ARG A 306 13.55 -31.43 -21.12
N ALA A 307 12.40 -31.54 -21.80
CA ALA A 307 12.35 -31.68 -23.25
C ALA A 307 12.80 -30.39 -23.94
N ASN A 308 12.40 -29.21 -23.47
CA ASN A 308 12.86 -27.92 -23.95
C ASN A 308 14.34 -27.72 -23.62
N GLN A 309 14.82 -28.11 -22.45
CA GLN A 309 16.24 -28.04 -22.13
C GLN A 309 17.04 -28.93 -23.08
N PHE A 310 16.60 -30.18 -23.29
CA PHE A 310 17.24 -31.08 -24.24
C PHE A 310 17.16 -30.58 -25.69
N VAL A 311 16.00 -30.12 -26.16
CA VAL A 311 15.80 -29.56 -27.50
C VAL A 311 16.55 -28.24 -27.66
N ASN A 312 16.60 -27.40 -26.65
CA ASN A 312 17.39 -26.17 -26.66
C ASN A 312 18.87 -26.49 -26.64
N ASP A 313 19.34 -27.45 -25.84
CA ASP A 313 20.74 -27.88 -25.83
C ASP A 313 21.15 -28.42 -27.20
N LEU A 314 20.26 -29.20 -27.83
CA LEU A 314 20.46 -29.79 -29.15
C LEU A 314 20.36 -28.74 -30.27
N ALA A 315 19.40 -27.83 -30.22
CA ALA A 315 19.25 -26.71 -31.16
C ALA A 315 20.37 -25.67 -30.99
N ASN A 316 20.83 -25.44 -29.75
CA ASN A 316 21.97 -24.59 -29.44
C ASN A 316 23.27 -25.23 -29.96
N ALA A 317 23.45 -26.53 -29.79
CA ALA A 317 24.60 -27.24 -30.32
C ALA A 317 24.62 -27.25 -31.84
N HIS A 318 23.45 -27.48 -32.46
CA HIS A 318 23.28 -27.43 -33.90
C HIS A 318 23.52 -26.02 -34.47
N GLY A 319 22.94 -24.99 -33.84
CA GLY A 319 23.14 -23.59 -34.21
C GLY A 319 24.58 -23.12 -34.03
N PHE A 320 25.28 -23.58 -32.98
CA PHE A 320 26.70 -23.31 -32.76
C PHE A 320 27.57 -23.94 -33.85
N ILE A 321 27.28 -25.16 -34.28
CA ILE A 321 28.02 -25.88 -35.32
C ILE A 321 27.76 -25.32 -36.73
N GLN A 322 26.52 -24.87 -36.99
CA GLN A 322 26.21 -24.09 -38.20
C GLN A 322 26.94 -22.74 -38.20
N ALA A 323 26.91 -22.00 -37.10
CA ALA A 323 27.55 -20.68 -36.99
C ALA A 323 29.08 -20.74 -37.11
N THR A 324 29.69 -21.85 -36.69
CA THR A 324 31.14 -22.09 -36.81
C THR A 324 31.54 -22.74 -38.16
N SER A 325 30.58 -22.92 -39.08
CA SER A 325 30.78 -23.58 -40.38
C SER A 325 31.35 -25.00 -40.31
N PHE A 326 31.24 -25.67 -39.15
CA PHE A 326 31.63 -27.08 -39.01
C PHE A 326 30.54 -28.05 -39.51
N SER A 327 29.33 -27.58 -39.81
CA SER A 327 28.33 -28.39 -40.49
C SER A 327 28.66 -28.52 -41.98
N THR A 328 28.90 -29.75 -42.44
CA THR A 328 28.93 -30.04 -43.88
C THR A 328 27.53 -29.83 -44.46
N GLN A 329 27.41 -29.08 -45.55
CA GLN A 329 26.14 -28.82 -46.28
C GLN A 329 25.53 -30.07 -46.94
N ASN A 330 25.92 -31.28 -46.54
CA ASN A 330 25.38 -32.53 -47.07
C ASN A 330 24.27 -33.06 -46.15
N GLU A 331 23.03 -32.68 -46.48
CA GLU A 331 21.79 -33.12 -45.85
C GLU A 331 21.48 -34.60 -46.13
N ASN A 332 22.28 -35.53 -45.62
CA ASN A 332 21.90 -36.93 -45.56
C ASN A 332 21.28 -37.22 -44.19
N SER A 333 20.01 -37.65 -44.17
CA SER A 333 19.22 -37.88 -42.94
C SER A 333 19.85 -38.91 -41.97
N PHE A 334 20.75 -39.77 -42.45
CA PHE A 334 21.54 -40.67 -41.60
C PHE A 334 22.67 -39.96 -40.83
N LEU A 335 23.31 -38.96 -41.46
CA LEU A 335 24.34 -38.15 -40.80
C LEU A 335 23.72 -37.20 -39.76
N ALA A 336 22.50 -36.71 -39.99
CA ALA A 336 21.76 -35.91 -39.02
C ALA A 336 21.51 -36.66 -37.68
N ILE A 337 21.28 -37.97 -37.73
CA ILE A 337 21.11 -38.80 -36.51
C ILE A 337 22.45 -38.95 -35.77
N LEU A 338 23.56 -39.13 -36.50
CA LEU A 338 24.90 -39.17 -35.92
C LEU A 338 25.31 -37.81 -35.32
N ASP A 339 24.94 -36.71 -35.97
CA ASP A 339 25.14 -35.35 -35.47
C ASP A 339 24.33 -35.11 -34.19
N ILE A 340 23.06 -35.49 -34.15
CA ILE A 340 22.21 -35.44 -32.93
C ILE A 340 22.83 -36.25 -31.78
N TYR A 341 23.35 -37.45 -32.08
CA TYR A 341 24.01 -38.31 -31.11
C TYR A 341 25.31 -37.67 -30.57
N ASN A 342 26.14 -37.11 -31.46
CA ASN A 342 27.36 -36.41 -31.10
C ASN A 342 27.07 -35.13 -30.30
N TYR A 343 25.99 -34.41 -30.62
CA TYR A 343 25.55 -33.23 -29.85
C TYR A 343 25.13 -33.62 -28.44
N ALA A 344 24.38 -34.72 -28.29
CA ALA A 344 23.95 -35.21 -26.99
C ALA A 344 25.12 -35.64 -26.08
N ILE A 345 26.17 -36.25 -26.66
CA ILE A 345 27.36 -36.69 -25.93
C ILE A 345 28.29 -35.54 -25.57
N HIS A 346 28.42 -34.54 -26.44
CA HIS A 346 29.33 -33.41 -26.26
C HIS A 346 28.65 -32.14 -25.76
N LYS A 347 27.38 -32.21 -25.35
CA LYS A 347 26.55 -31.07 -24.93
C LYS A 347 27.24 -30.15 -23.91
N ASP A 348 27.96 -30.71 -22.94
CA ASP A 348 28.58 -29.92 -21.88
C ASP A 348 29.78 -29.12 -22.40
N ARG A 349 30.58 -29.71 -23.31
CA ARG A 349 31.70 -29.03 -23.97
C ARG A 349 31.23 -27.99 -24.98
N ILE A 350 30.12 -28.26 -25.68
CA ILE A 350 29.51 -27.31 -26.59
C ILE A 350 28.87 -26.14 -25.81
N ALA A 351 28.25 -26.41 -24.66
CA ALA A 351 27.74 -25.39 -23.75
C ALA A 351 28.86 -24.52 -23.17
N GLU A 352 30.00 -25.12 -22.80
CA GLU A 352 31.20 -24.40 -22.36
C GLU A 352 31.80 -23.53 -23.48
N ALA A 353 32.00 -24.11 -24.68
CA ALA A 353 32.49 -23.38 -25.84
C ALA A 353 31.53 -22.26 -26.27
N LYS A 354 30.21 -22.49 -26.20
CA LYS A 354 29.20 -21.46 -26.37
C LYS A 354 29.36 -20.40 -25.31
N THR A 355 29.47 -20.74 -24.03
CA THR A 355 29.62 -19.74 -22.94
C THR A 355 30.84 -18.85 -23.16
N VAL A 356 31.97 -19.43 -23.58
CA VAL A 356 33.18 -18.69 -23.98
C VAL A 356 32.94 -17.84 -25.23
N LEU A 357 32.25 -18.35 -26.25
CA LEU A 357 31.95 -17.57 -27.45
C LEU A 357 30.94 -16.45 -27.17
N THR A 358 29.97 -16.70 -26.30
CA THR A 358 28.93 -15.74 -25.92
C THR A 358 29.52 -14.65 -25.04
N SER A 359 30.48 -14.95 -24.16
CA SER A 359 31.20 -13.93 -23.39
C SER A 359 32.10 -13.07 -24.29
N LEU A 360 32.70 -13.66 -25.33
CA LEU A 360 33.45 -12.91 -26.35
C LEU A 360 32.53 -12.02 -27.21
N LEU A 361 31.29 -12.44 -27.46
CA LEU A 361 30.29 -11.70 -28.24
C LEU A 361 29.35 -10.85 -27.36
N GLU A 362 29.50 -10.87 -26.04
CA GLU A 362 28.66 -10.13 -25.10
C GLU A 362 28.63 -8.61 -25.38
N PRO A 363 29.75 -7.97 -25.74
CA PRO A 363 29.74 -6.56 -26.18
C PRO A 363 28.91 -6.30 -27.44
N LEU A 364 28.67 -7.33 -28.25
CA LEU A 364 27.88 -7.25 -29.49
C LEU A 364 26.42 -7.66 -29.32
N ARG A 365 26.05 -8.12 -28.11
CA ARG A 365 24.71 -8.63 -27.81
C ARG A 365 23.59 -7.62 -28.12
N PRO A 366 23.69 -6.32 -27.79
CA PRO A 366 22.64 -5.36 -28.11
C PRO A 366 22.32 -5.31 -29.61
N LEU A 367 23.36 -5.35 -30.45
CA LEU A 367 23.21 -5.33 -31.89
C LEU A 367 22.53 -6.61 -32.40
N LEU A 368 22.91 -7.77 -31.86
CA LEU A 368 22.30 -9.06 -32.20
C LEU A 368 20.83 -9.12 -31.79
N ASP A 369 20.49 -8.63 -30.59
CA ASP A 369 19.12 -8.58 -30.09
C ASP A 369 18.25 -7.63 -30.95
N GLU A 370 18.76 -6.45 -31.35
CA GLU A 370 18.05 -5.54 -32.26
C GLU A 370 17.75 -6.20 -33.61
N TYR A 371 18.70 -6.89 -34.23
CA TYR A 371 18.44 -7.60 -35.50
C TYR A 371 17.44 -8.74 -35.34
N ARG A 372 17.48 -9.47 -34.22
CA ARG A 372 16.49 -10.49 -33.90
C ARG A 372 15.09 -9.87 -33.77
N ASP A 373 14.98 -8.77 -33.02
CA ASP A 373 13.70 -8.13 -32.73
C ASP A 373 13.09 -7.48 -33.99
N ILE A 374 13.93 -6.90 -34.87
CA ILE A 374 13.50 -6.45 -36.20
C ILE A 374 12.99 -7.63 -37.04
N GLY A 375 13.65 -8.79 -36.97
CA GLY A 375 13.26 -10.00 -37.67
C GLY A 375 11.90 -10.53 -37.23
N LEU A 376 11.65 -10.56 -35.91
CA LEU A 376 10.47 -11.18 -35.30
C LEU A 376 9.25 -10.25 -35.21
N TYR A 377 9.46 -8.96 -34.91
CA TYR A 377 8.37 -8.08 -34.47
C TYR A 377 8.09 -6.89 -35.39
N GLU A 378 9.07 -6.44 -36.19
CA GLU A 378 8.90 -5.27 -37.06
C GLU A 378 8.12 -5.62 -38.33
N LYS A 379 6.85 -5.22 -38.37
CA LYS A 379 5.95 -5.43 -39.53
C LYS A 379 6.09 -4.35 -40.60
N ASN A 380 6.57 -3.16 -40.25
CA ASN A 380 6.69 -2.06 -41.20
C ASN A 380 8.01 -2.18 -41.97
N LEU A 381 7.92 -2.41 -43.28
CA LEU A 381 9.08 -2.59 -44.16
C LEU A 381 10.07 -1.41 -44.14
N ILE A 382 9.57 -0.17 -44.03
CA ILE A 382 10.41 1.03 -44.03
C ILE A 382 11.19 1.12 -42.72
N LEU A 383 10.50 0.93 -41.58
CA LEU A 383 11.15 0.91 -40.27
C LEU A 383 12.14 -0.26 -40.16
N LYS A 384 11.79 -1.42 -40.71
CA LYS A 384 12.67 -2.59 -40.81
C LYS A 384 13.98 -2.23 -41.51
N PHE A 385 13.87 -1.61 -42.70
CA PHE A 385 15.03 -1.17 -43.47
C PHE A 385 15.88 -0.16 -42.69
N ILE A 386 15.26 0.88 -42.12
CA ILE A 386 15.97 1.92 -41.37
C ILE A 386 16.70 1.34 -40.15
N ARG A 387 16.00 0.53 -39.33
CA ARG A 387 16.57 -0.05 -38.11
C ARG A 387 17.68 -1.07 -38.40
N THR A 388 17.61 -1.76 -39.54
CA THR A 388 18.71 -2.64 -40.01
C THR A 388 19.90 -1.83 -40.55
N LEU A 389 19.65 -0.76 -41.30
CA LEU A 389 20.71 -0.03 -42.01
C LEU A 389 21.53 0.88 -41.09
N ILE A 390 20.91 1.56 -40.12
CA ILE A 390 21.60 2.57 -39.30
C ILE A 390 22.78 1.98 -38.49
N PRO A 391 22.64 0.85 -37.76
CA PRO A 391 23.77 0.28 -37.03
C PRO A 391 24.92 -0.14 -37.97
N LEU A 392 24.58 -0.63 -39.17
CA LEU A 392 25.58 -1.01 -40.17
C LEU A 392 26.32 0.22 -40.72
N LEU A 393 25.61 1.32 -40.99
CA LEU A 393 26.23 2.58 -41.41
C LEU A 393 27.18 3.14 -40.35
N ILE A 394 26.82 3.04 -39.06
CA ILE A 394 27.68 3.44 -37.95
C ILE A 394 28.94 2.57 -37.92
N ALA A 395 28.81 1.25 -38.02
CA ALA A 395 29.96 0.35 -38.07
C ALA A 395 30.89 0.68 -39.26
N VAL A 396 30.32 0.85 -40.46
CA VAL A 396 31.08 1.20 -41.67
C VAL A 396 31.77 2.56 -41.52
N ALA A 397 31.09 3.57 -40.99
CA ALA A 397 31.68 4.90 -40.78
C ALA A 397 32.88 4.84 -39.83
N VAL A 398 32.79 4.06 -38.75
CA VAL A 398 33.91 3.85 -37.81
C VAL A 398 35.05 3.10 -38.47
N ILE A 399 34.77 2.02 -39.21
CA ILE A 399 35.78 1.24 -39.93
C ILE A 399 36.50 2.14 -40.94
N VAL A 400 35.76 2.87 -41.79
CA VAL A 400 36.34 3.77 -42.79
C VAL A 400 37.16 4.87 -42.11
N GLY A 401 36.67 5.46 -41.01
CA GLY A 401 37.42 6.45 -40.24
C GLY A 401 38.75 5.91 -39.70
N LEU A 402 38.74 4.70 -39.12
CA LEU A 402 39.95 4.04 -38.64
C LEU A 402 40.91 3.71 -39.79
N MET A 403 40.39 3.21 -40.91
CA MET A 403 41.20 2.88 -42.08
C MET A 403 41.81 4.13 -42.73
N LEU A 404 41.09 5.26 -42.75
CA LEU A 404 41.63 6.55 -43.20
C LEU A 404 42.78 7.01 -42.30
N LEU A 405 42.64 6.90 -40.98
CA LEU A 405 43.69 7.23 -40.02
C LEU A 405 44.94 6.34 -40.21
N VAL A 406 44.74 5.05 -40.45
CA VAL A 406 45.82 4.08 -40.63
C VAL A 406 46.46 4.17 -42.03
N SER A 407 45.70 4.57 -43.04
CA SER A 407 46.20 4.73 -44.42
C SER A 407 47.32 5.77 -44.52
N ALA A 408 47.33 6.76 -43.62
CA ALA A 408 48.38 7.76 -43.52
C ALA A 408 49.76 7.17 -43.14
N LEU A 409 49.80 5.93 -42.64
CA LEU A 409 51.02 5.24 -42.20
C LEU A 409 51.69 4.42 -43.32
N ALA A 410 51.14 4.40 -44.55
CA ALA A 410 51.68 3.69 -45.72
C ALA A 410 52.07 2.23 -45.44
N LEU A 411 51.22 1.52 -44.67
CA LEU A 411 51.43 0.12 -44.30
C LEU A 411 51.35 -0.80 -45.54
N SER A 412 52.08 -1.91 -45.49
CA SER A 412 51.93 -2.99 -46.47
C SER A 412 50.53 -3.62 -46.40
N GLU A 413 50.07 -4.23 -47.50
CA GLU A 413 48.73 -4.84 -47.59
C GLU A 413 48.48 -5.89 -46.49
N LEU A 414 49.51 -6.62 -46.08
CA LEU A 414 49.43 -7.63 -45.01
C LEU A 414 49.25 -6.98 -43.63
N ALA A 415 49.90 -5.84 -43.39
CA ALA A 415 49.72 -5.05 -42.17
C ALA A 415 48.36 -4.33 -42.16
N LEU A 416 47.85 -3.93 -43.33
CA LEU A 416 46.50 -3.38 -43.49
C LEU A 416 45.44 -4.41 -43.07
N LEU A 417 45.60 -5.68 -43.47
CA LEU A 417 44.70 -6.78 -43.11
C LEU A 417 44.73 -7.08 -41.60
N ALA A 418 45.90 -6.99 -40.97
CA ALA A 418 46.07 -7.14 -39.53
C ALA A 418 45.38 -6.03 -38.72
N VAL A 419 45.23 -4.82 -39.28
CA VAL A 419 44.52 -3.69 -38.65
C VAL A 419 43.03 -3.70 -38.97
N PHE A 420 42.65 -4.24 -40.13
CA PHE A 420 41.26 -4.30 -40.57
C PHE A 420 40.37 -5.16 -39.65
N ILE A 421 40.87 -6.31 -39.16
CA ILE A 421 40.11 -7.19 -38.26
C ILE A 421 39.76 -6.47 -36.93
N PRO A 422 40.71 -5.86 -36.19
CA PRO A 422 40.38 -5.02 -35.04
C PRO A 422 39.44 -3.87 -35.38
N ALA A 423 39.60 -3.22 -36.54
CA ALA A 423 38.73 -2.11 -36.95
C ALA A 423 37.27 -2.58 -37.13
N ILE A 424 37.04 -3.77 -37.68
CA ILE A 424 35.69 -4.38 -37.75
C ILE A 424 35.12 -4.57 -36.35
N LEU A 425 35.88 -5.16 -35.42
CA LEU A 425 35.41 -5.41 -34.06
C LEU A 425 35.07 -4.11 -33.32
N ILE A 426 35.89 -3.05 -33.49
CA ILE A 426 35.62 -1.74 -32.92
C ILE A 426 34.36 -1.14 -33.56
N GLY A 427 34.21 -1.21 -34.88
CA GLY A 427 33.03 -0.72 -35.59
C GLY A 427 31.73 -1.40 -35.12
N LEU A 428 31.75 -2.72 -34.98
CA LEU A 428 30.63 -3.50 -34.45
C LEU A 428 30.36 -3.19 -32.97
N GLY A 429 31.41 -2.99 -32.17
CA GLY A 429 31.29 -2.58 -30.76
C GLY A 429 30.63 -1.21 -30.61
N VAL A 430 31.01 -0.23 -31.42
CA VAL A 430 30.39 1.10 -31.42
C VAL A 430 28.94 1.03 -31.90
N ALA A 431 28.64 0.23 -32.93
CA ALA A 431 27.26 0.02 -33.38
C ALA A 431 26.39 -0.62 -32.29
N SER A 432 26.95 -1.57 -31.52
CA SER A 432 26.27 -2.19 -30.39
C SER A 432 26.02 -1.20 -29.25
N LEU A 433 26.99 -0.35 -28.95
CA LEU A 433 26.83 0.73 -27.97
C LEU A 433 25.75 1.73 -28.42
N TYR A 434 25.71 2.07 -29.71
CA TYR A 434 24.64 2.91 -30.26
C TYR A 434 23.26 2.30 -30.02
N VAL A 435 23.08 1.01 -30.31
CA VAL A 435 21.80 0.31 -30.08
C VAL A 435 21.44 0.34 -28.59
N ALA A 436 22.38 0.03 -27.70
CA ALA A 436 22.14 0.06 -26.26
C ALA A 436 21.74 1.46 -25.74
N ILE A 437 22.39 2.52 -26.23
CA ILE A 437 22.04 3.90 -25.88
C ILE A 437 20.65 4.25 -26.44
N LYS A 438 20.39 3.92 -27.72
CA LYS A 438 19.09 4.16 -28.37
C LYS A 438 17.96 3.50 -27.59
N ASP A 439 18.13 2.23 -27.18
CA ASP A 439 17.10 1.49 -26.44
C ASP A 439 16.90 2.05 -25.03
N THR A 440 17.99 2.42 -24.34
CA THR A 440 17.91 3.08 -23.03
C THR A 440 17.16 4.41 -23.12
N VAL A 441 17.53 5.28 -24.07
CA VAL A 441 16.87 6.57 -24.28
C VAL A 441 15.41 6.39 -24.67
N TYR A 442 15.10 5.43 -25.55
CA TYR A 442 13.73 5.13 -25.92
C TYR A 442 12.90 4.67 -24.71
N LYS A 443 13.47 3.78 -23.88
CA LYS A 443 12.85 3.29 -22.65
C LYS A 443 12.62 4.44 -21.67
N GLU A 444 13.63 5.24 -21.36
CA GLU A 444 13.52 6.36 -20.42
C GLU A 444 12.50 7.41 -20.89
N LEU A 445 12.51 7.77 -22.17
CA LEU A 445 11.53 8.70 -22.74
C LEU A 445 10.11 8.13 -22.65
N ARG A 446 9.95 6.84 -22.94
CA ARG A 446 8.68 6.15 -22.85
C ARG A 446 8.17 6.13 -21.41
N GLU A 447 9.00 5.73 -20.46
CA GLU A 447 8.66 5.68 -19.04
C GLU A 447 8.32 7.07 -18.51
N THR A 448 9.09 8.10 -18.89
CA THR A 448 8.83 9.49 -18.51
C THR A 448 7.50 9.99 -19.08
N LEU A 449 7.19 9.65 -20.34
CA LEU A 449 5.93 10.06 -20.99
C LEU A 449 4.71 9.45 -20.30
N TYR A 450 4.80 8.19 -19.87
CA TYR A 450 3.68 7.47 -19.27
C TYR A 450 3.65 7.54 -17.74
N GLY A 451 4.71 8.02 -17.09
CA GLY A 451 4.79 8.19 -15.63
C GLY A 451 5.44 7.03 -14.86
N GLY A 452 6.07 6.08 -15.56
CA GLY A 452 6.85 5.00 -14.96
C GLY A 452 6.92 3.71 -15.81
N PRO A 453 7.75 2.73 -15.39
CA PRO A 453 7.95 1.44 -16.09
C PRO A 453 6.67 0.59 -16.18
N PHE A 454 5.77 0.72 -15.21
CA PHE A 454 4.50 -0.03 -15.17
C PHE A 454 3.28 0.82 -15.53
N GLU A 455 3.49 2.06 -15.97
CA GLU A 455 2.44 2.94 -16.46
C GLU A 455 2.31 2.94 -17.99
N ILE A 456 3.22 2.25 -18.68
CA ILE A 456 3.15 2.06 -20.14
C ILE A 456 1.93 1.20 -20.54
N PRO A 457 1.41 1.34 -21.78
CA PRO A 457 0.19 0.67 -22.24
C PRO A 457 0.15 -0.85 -22.04
N GLU A 458 1.30 -1.53 -22.09
CA GLU A 458 1.42 -2.98 -21.89
C GLU A 458 1.07 -3.45 -20.48
N PHE A 459 1.11 -2.55 -19.50
CA PHE A 459 0.75 -2.82 -18.11
C PHE A 459 -0.58 -2.16 -17.71
N GLN A 460 -1.26 -1.50 -18.63
CA GLN A 460 -2.56 -0.88 -18.37
C GLN A 460 -3.70 -1.89 -18.55
N VAL A 461 -4.83 -1.65 -17.90
CA VAL A 461 -6.03 -2.46 -18.12
C VAL A 461 -6.52 -2.30 -19.55
N ASN A 462 -6.64 -3.40 -20.29
CA ASN A 462 -7.13 -3.40 -21.66
C ASN A 462 -8.55 -3.98 -21.79
N GLU A 463 -9.12 -3.89 -22.99
CA GLU A 463 -10.48 -4.36 -23.30
C GLU A 463 -10.70 -5.85 -22.97
N ARG A 464 -9.67 -6.68 -23.13
CA ARG A 464 -9.75 -8.10 -22.78
C ARG A 464 -9.94 -8.28 -21.27
N MET A 465 -9.13 -7.61 -20.46
CA MET A 465 -9.26 -7.63 -19.00
C MET A 465 -10.60 -7.04 -18.54
N LEU A 466 -11.06 -5.95 -19.16
CA LEU A 466 -12.38 -5.37 -18.88
C LEU A 466 -13.51 -6.35 -19.19
N LYS A 467 -13.40 -7.14 -20.25
CA LYS A 467 -14.38 -8.17 -20.61
C LYS A 467 -14.38 -9.35 -19.64
N ILE A 468 -13.22 -9.73 -19.11
CA ILE A 468 -13.07 -10.85 -18.18
C ILE A 468 -13.55 -10.48 -16.77
N PHE A 469 -13.07 -9.34 -16.23
CA PHE A 469 -13.21 -8.99 -14.82
C PHE A 469 -14.13 -7.78 -14.57
N GLY A 470 -14.41 -6.97 -15.59
CA GLY A 470 -14.99 -5.65 -15.40
C GLY A 470 -13.98 -4.64 -14.82
N ARG A 471 -14.34 -3.35 -14.85
CA ARG A 471 -13.40 -2.25 -14.54
C ARG A 471 -12.78 -2.29 -13.13
N PRO A 472 -13.52 -2.45 -12.02
CA PRO A 472 -12.93 -2.33 -10.69
C PRO A 472 -11.99 -3.50 -10.36
N ILE A 473 -12.28 -4.70 -10.86
CA ILE A 473 -11.52 -5.92 -10.54
C ILE A 473 -10.30 -6.04 -11.47
N ALA A 474 -10.44 -5.68 -12.75
CA ALA A 474 -9.30 -5.62 -13.65
C ALA A 474 -8.18 -4.71 -13.12
N GLU A 475 -8.53 -3.58 -12.51
CA GLU A 475 -7.55 -2.68 -11.90
C GLU A 475 -6.89 -3.30 -10.67
N GLN A 476 -7.64 -4.01 -9.81
CA GLN A 476 -7.06 -4.71 -8.66
C GLN A 476 -6.12 -5.84 -9.08
N VAL A 477 -6.49 -6.61 -10.12
CA VAL A 477 -5.62 -7.63 -10.73
C VAL A 477 -4.34 -6.96 -11.27
N ARG A 478 -4.46 -5.85 -12.01
CA ARG A 478 -3.30 -5.07 -12.48
C ARG A 478 -2.38 -4.68 -11.32
N VAL A 479 -2.93 -4.05 -10.29
CA VAL A 479 -2.18 -3.59 -9.11
C VAL A 479 -1.45 -4.75 -8.44
N PHE A 480 -2.10 -5.90 -8.30
CA PHE A 480 -1.49 -7.11 -7.74
C PHE A 480 -0.27 -7.57 -8.55
N TYR A 481 -0.41 -7.82 -9.85
CA TYR A 481 0.71 -8.32 -10.67
C TYR A 481 1.86 -7.31 -10.77
N ILE A 482 1.56 -6.01 -10.89
CA ILE A 482 2.61 -4.98 -10.90
C ILE A 482 3.38 -4.97 -9.57
N ARG A 483 2.67 -5.06 -8.44
CA ARG A 483 3.32 -5.10 -7.12
C ARG A 483 4.24 -6.31 -7.00
N GLU A 484 3.81 -7.49 -7.41
CA GLU A 484 4.64 -8.71 -7.38
C GLU A 484 5.86 -8.61 -8.29
N LEU A 485 5.73 -8.01 -9.48
CA LEU A 485 6.85 -7.75 -10.38
C LEU A 485 7.86 -6.77 -9.76
N ILE A 486 7.38 -5.68 -9.14
CA ILE A 486 8.24 -4.71 -8.43
C ILE A 486 8.99 -5.40 -7.28
N LEU A 487 8.33 -6.27 -6.52
CA LEU A 487 8.98 -7.03 -5.43
C LEU A 487 10.09 -7.95 -5.97
N CYS A 488 9.87 -8.57 -7.14
CA CYS A 488 10.91 -9.37 -7.79
C CYS A 488 12.10 -8.50 -8.24
N ASP A 489 11.85 -7.30 -8.78
CA ASP A 489 12.88 -6.36 -9.21
C ASP A 489 13.70 -5.85 -8.01
N GLN A 490 13.05 -5.49 -6.91
CA GLN A 490 13.72 -5.08 -5.66
C GLN A 490 14.63 -6.18 -5.09
N LYS A 491 14.20 -7.45 -5.15
CA LYS A 491 15.03 -8.59 -4.75
C LYS A 491 16.23 -8.77 -5.68
N GLU A 492 16.04 -8.62 -6.99
CA GLU A 492 17.16 -8.71 -7.94
C GLU A 492 18.18 -7.59 -7.69
N GLU A 493 17.76 -6.37 -7.38
CA GLU A 493 18.66 -5.27 -6.98
C GLU A 493 19.47 -5.60 -5.72
N GLN A 494 18.84 -6.20 -4.70
CA GLN A 494 19.54 -6.68 -3.50
C GLN A 494 20.60 -7.73 -3.85
N PHE A 495 20.29 -8.67 -4.74
CA PHE A 495 21.27 -9.67 -5.20
C PHE A 495 22.39 -9.06 -6.04
N LEU A 496 22.11 -8.04 -6.85
CA LEU A 496 23.12 -7.32 -7.62
C LEU A 496 24.10 -6.58 -6.69
N GLN A 497 23.61 -5.91 -5.67
CA GLN A 497 24.45 -5.28 -4.64
C GLN A 497 25.33 -6.32 -3.94
N LEU A 498 24.77 -7.46 -3.51
CA LEU A 498 25.55 -8.55 -2.91
C LEU A 498 26.61 -9.14 -3.85
N LYS A 499 26.34 -9.14 -5.17
CA LYS A 499 27.30 -9.57 -6.20
C LYS A 499 28.47 -8.60 -6.32
N GLU A 500 28.20 -7.29 -6.31
CA GLU A 500 29.24 -6.26 -6.37
C GLU A 500 30.23 -6.35 -5.20
N TYR A 501 29.75 -6.79 -4.03
CA TYR A 501 30.60 -7.03 -2.86
C TYR A 501 31.20 -8.44 -2.78
N ASN A 502 31.03 -9.31 -3.80
CA ASN A 502 31.44 -10.71 -3.79
C ASN A 502 30.89 -11.54 -2.60
N LEU A 503 29.70 -11.18 -2.08
CA LEU A 503 29.05 -11.83 -0.93
C LEU A 503 27.97 -12.84 -1.33
N LEU A 504 27.89 -13.23 -2.61
CA LEU A 504 26.88 -14.19 -3.08
C LEU A 504 27.22 -15.62 -2.62
N THR A 505 26.53 -16.10 -1.59
CA THR A 505 26.57 -17.51 -1.17
C THR A 505 25.83 -18.40 -2.18
N GLU A 506 26.08 -19.71 -2.17
CA GLU A 506 25.34 -20.68 -3.02
C GLU A 506 23.83 -20.66 -2.75
N GLU A 507 23.43 -20.44 -1.49
CA GLU A 507 22.02 -20.27 -1.13
C GLU A 507 21.43 -18.99 -1.74
N ALA A 508 22.18 -17.87 -1.73
CA ALA A 508 21.75 -16.63 -2.37
C ALA A 508 21.66 -16.77 -3.90
N LYS A 509 22.55 -17.56 -4.53
CA LYS A 509 22.44 -17.88 -5.97
C LYS A 509 21.16 -18.62 -6.28
N LYS A 510 20.85 -19.66 -5.50
CA LYS A 510 19.62 -20.43 -5.66
C LYS A 510 18.37 -19.56 -5.48
N GLN A 511 18.33 -18.72 -4.45
CA GLN A 511 17.22 -17.79 -4.21
C GLN A 511 17.07 -16.76 -5.33
N ARG A 512 18.18 -16.29 -5.91
CA ARG A 512 18.15 -15.42 -7.08
C ARG A 512 17.57 -16.11 -8.31
N ASP A 513 17.96 -17.35 -8.57
CA ASP A 513 17.42 -18.13 -9.68
C ASP A 513 15.92 -18.39 -9.51
N GLU A 514 15.48 -18.75 -8.30
CA GLU A 514 14.06 -18.88 -7.95
C GLU A 514 13.29 -17.56 -8.15
N ASN A 515 13.88 -16.42 -7.77
CA ASN A 515 13.29 -15.09 -7.98
C ASN A 515 13.15 -14.75 -9.48
N ARG A 516 14.18 -15.07 -10.28
CA ARG A 516 14.15 -14.87 -11.73
C ARG A 516 13.07 -15.71 -12.40
N ASP A 517 12.99 -17.00 -12.05
CA ASP A 517 11.97 -17.90 -12.56
C ASP A 517 10.56 -17.44 -12.18
N HIS A 518 10.39 -16.96 -10.95
CA HIS A 518 9.12 -16.40 -10.50
C HIS A 518 8.72 -15.14 -11.27
N ARG A 519 9.67 -14.21 -11.47
CA ARG A 519 9.46 -13.00 -12.27
C ARG A 519 9.07 -13.32 -13.71
N TYR A 520 9.76 -14.27 -14.35
CA TYR A 520 9.43 -14.71 -15.71
C TYR A 520 8.03 -15.33 -15.77
N HIS A 521 7.69 -16.17 -14.80
CA HIS A 521 6.34 -16.74 -14.71
C HIS A 521 5.27 -15.66 -14.61
N LEU A 522 5.43 -14.68 -13.72
CA LEU A 522 4.50 -13.56 -13.57
C LEU A 522 4.37 -12.73 -14.87
N ALA A 523 5.48 -12.49 -15.57
CA ALA A 523 5.45 -11.77 -16.85
C ALA A 523 4.73 -12.55 -17.95
N LEU A 524 4.94 -13.87 -18.05
CA LEU A 524 4.23 -14.73 -18.99
C LEU A 524 2.73 -14.82 -18.65
N GLU A 525 2.40 -14.88 -17.37
CA GLU A 525 1.03 -14.91 -16.90
C GLU A 525 0.31 -13.58 -17.17
N TRP A 526 0.99 -12.46 -16.93
CA TRP A 526 0.49 -11.14 -17.32
C TRP A 526 0.21 -11.08 -18.83
N TYR A 527 1.12 -11.60 -19.66
CA TYR A 527 0.88 -11.72 -21.10
C TYR A 527 -0.32 -12.62 -21.42
N ASP A 528 -0.49 -13.75 -20.73
CA ASP A 528 -1.63 -14.66 -20.90
C ASP A 528 -2.98 -13.97 -20.55
N ILE A 529 -2.98 -13.15 -19.50
CA ILE A 529 -4.14 -12.37 -19.04
C ILE A 529 -4.44 -11.24 -20.01
N HIS A 530 -3.43 -10.44 -20.35
CA HIS A 530 -3.57 -9.17 -21.05
C HIS A 530 -3.60 -9.34 -22.57
N SER A 531 -2.67 -10.10 -23.16
CA SER A 531 -2.38 -10.06 -24.60
C SER A 531 -2.65 -11.35 -25.36
N ASN A 532 -2.75 -12.50 -24.68
CA ASN A 532 -2.87 -13.80 -25.34
C ASN A 532 -4.29 -14.07 -25.88
N GLY A 533 -4.56 -13.60 -27.11
CA GLY A 533 -5.83 -13.81 -27.81
C GLY A 533 -6.28 -15.28 -27.95
N ASN A 534 -5.36 -16.25 -27.86
CA ASN A 534 -5.65 -17.67 -28.05
C ASN A 534 -6.11 -18.36 -26.77
N LEU A 535 -5.87 -17.76 -25.59
CA LEU A 535 -6.33 -18.31 -24.32
C LEU A 535 -7.82 -17.94 -24.12
N GLY A 536 -8.64 -18.93 -23.78
CA GLY A 536 -10.05 -18.73 -23.46
C GLY A 536 -10.25 -17.75 -22.30
N ILE A 537 -11.22 -16.84 -22.43
CA ILE A 537 -11.58 -15.81 -21.43
C ILE A 537 -11.95 -16.46 -20.08
N ASP A 538 -12.54 -17.65 -20.10
CA ASP A 538 -12.95 -18.47 -18.96
C ASP A 538 -11.77 -19.07 -18.16
N GLN A 539 -10.60 -19.21 -18.79
CA GLN A 539 -9.41 -19.77 -18.17
C GLN A 539 -8.62 -18.72 -17.38
N VAL A 540 -8.76 -17.44 -17.74
CA VAL A 540 -8.00 -16.34 -17.15
C VAL A 540 -8.31 -16.16 -15.65
N PRO A 541 -9.57 -16.13 -15.19
CA PRO A 541 -9.88 -16.04 -13.75
C PRO A 541 -9.28 -17.19 -12.93
N LYS A 542 -9.28 -18.42 -13.46
CA LYS A 542 -8.71 -19.61 -12.78
C LYS A 542 -7.19 -19.50 -12.61
N MET A 543 -6.53 -18.92 -13.61
CA MET A 543 -5.09 -18.65 -13.56
C MET A 543 -4.75 -17.63 -12.48
N VAL A 544 -5.48 -16.51 -12.46
CA VAL A 544 -5.30 -15.47 -11.43
C VAL A 544 -5.60 -16.01 -10.02
N ASP A 545 -6.69 -16.76 -9.85
CA ASP A 545 -7.04 -17.40 -8.56
C ASP A 545 -5.94 -18.35 -8.06
N LYS A 546 -5.36 -19.15 -8.97
CA LYS A 546 -4.24 -20.02 -8.65
C LYS A 546 -3.01 -19.25 -8.15
N THR A 547 -2.66 -18.15 -8.80
CA THR A 547 -1.51 -17.33 -8.41
C THR A 547 -1.77 -16.59 -7.11
N LEU A 548 -2.96 -16.01 -6.93
CA LEU A 548 -3.39 -15.43 -5.65
C LEU A 548 -3.31 -16.45 -4.52
N THR A 549 -3.73 -17.70 -4.76
CA THR A 549 -3.66 -18.77 -3.75
C THR A 549 -2.23 -19.16 -3.40
N GLN A 550 -1.33 -19.23 -4.40
CA GLN A 550 0.09 -19.50 -4.15
C GLN A 550 0.74 -18.38 -3.33
N THR A 551 0.45 -17.12 -3.66
CA THR A 551 0.96 -15.96 -2.92
C THR A 551 0.35 -15.92 -1.51
N TYR A 552 -0.96 -16.16 -1.36
CA TYR A 552 -1.63 -16.30 -0.07
C TYR A 552 -0.92 -17.30 0.84
N LYS A 553 -0.66 -18.51 0.32
CA LYS A 553 0.01 -19.57 1.09
C LYS A 553 1.41 -19.14 1.54
N LYS A 554 2.17 -18.56 0.63
CA LYS A 554 3.53 -18.10 0.93
C LYS A 554 3.54 -17.01 2.00
N GLU A 555 2.67 -16.00 1.86
CA GLU A 555 2.55 -14.93 2.86
C GLU A 555 2.04 -15.47 4.20
N TYR A 556 1.15 -16.46 4.20
CA TYR A 556 0.68 -17.13 5.42
C TYR A 556 1.79 -17.95 6.11
N ASP A 557 2.62 -18.66 5.34
CA ASP A 557 3.78 -19.37 5.87
C ASP A 557 4.80 -18.39 6.49
N HIS A 558 5.01 -17.22 5.86
CA HIS A 558 5.82 -16.13 6.40
C HIS A 558 5.22 -15.51 7.66
N LEU A 559 3.91 -15.22 7.66
CA LEU A 559 3.16 -14.75 8.83
C LEU A 559 3.36 -15.69 10.02
N THR A 560 3.18 -16.99 9.81
CA THR A 560 3.31 -18.01 10.86
C THR A 560 4.75 -18.09 11.40
N ALA A 561 5.74 -18.01 10.52
CA ALA A 561 7.14 -18.03 10.90
C ALA A 561 7.53 -16.78 11.72
N ASP A 562 7.12 -15.60 11.26
CA ASP A 562 7.43 -14.33 11.92
C ASP A 562 6.69 -14.20 13.25
N LEU A 563 5.42 -14.58 13.33
CA LEU A 563 4.68 -14.63 14.61
C LEU A 563 5.37 -15.50 15.64
N LYS A 564 5.86 -16.67 15.23
CA LYS A 564 6.59 -17.58 16.12
C LYS A 564 7.94 -16.99 16.56
N ALA A 565 8.62 -16.27 15.68
CA ALA A 565 9.88 -15.60 16.01
C ALA A 565 9.65 -14.39 16.96
N GLU A 566 8.51 -13.71 16.82
CA GLU A 566 8.16 -12.49 17.56
C GLU A 566 7.41 -12.77 18.88
N GLU A 567 6.96 -14.00 19.13
CA GLU A 567 6.13 -14.38 20.28
C GLU A 567 6.66 -13.86 21.63
N ASN A 568 7.96 -14.00 21.88
CA ASN A 568 8.59 -13.54 23.12
C ASN A 568 8.63 -12.00 23.22
N SER A 569 8.79 -11.31 22.09
CA SER A 569 8.76 -9.85 22.05
C SER A 569 7.35 -9.34 22.36
N ILE A 570 6.33 -9.97 21.79
CA ILE A 570 4.91 -9.64 22.05
C ILE A 570 4.60 -9.84 23.54
N LYS A 571 4.97 -10.99 24.12
CA LYS A 571 4.80 -11.26 25.56
C LYS A 571 5.47 -10.19 26.42
N HIS A 572 6.70 -9.81 26.07
CA HIS A 572 7.45 -8.82 26.83
C HIS A 572 6.81 -7.43 26.78
N SER A 573 6.34 -6.97 25.62
CA SER A 573 5.66 -5.68 25.51
C SER A 573 4.32 -5.65 26.24
N ILE A 574 3.53 -6.73 26.15
CA ILE A 574 2.28 -6.87 26.92
C ILE A 574 2.54 -6.83 28.42
N HIS A 575 3.59 -7.53 28.88
CA HIS A 575 4.00 -7.51 30.28
C HIS A 575 4.32 -6.09 30.76
N ILE A 576 5.07 -5.31 29.99
CA ILE A 576 5.40 -3.91 30.34
C ILE A 576 4.14 -3.05 30.45
N ILE A 577 3.19 -3.19 29.51
CA ILE A 577 1.91 -2.47 29.54
C ILE A 577 1.12 -2.84 30.81
N CYS A 578 1.06 -4.13 31.14
CA CYS A 578 0.37 -4.61 32.33
C CYS A 578 1.05 -4.16 33.64
N GLU A 579 2.38 -4.05 33.67
CA GLU A 579 3.10 -3.46 34.81
C GLU A 579 2.81 -1.96 34.96
N ALA A 580 2.70 -1.21 33.86
CA ALA A 580 2.29 0.19 33.89
C ALA A 580 0.85 0.35 34.42
N LEU A 581 -0.07 -0.53 34.00
CA LEU A 581 -1.42 -0.60 34.52
C LEU A 581 -1.42 -0.90 36.03
N LYS A 582 -0.63 -1.87 36.50
CA LYS A 582 -0.47 -2.19 37.93
C LYS A 582 -0.01 -0.96 38.71
N ALA A 583 1.00 -0.24 38.22
CA ALA A 583 1.52 0.95 38.89
C ALA A 583 0.48 2.10 38.96
N ASN A 584 -0.40 2.21 37.96
CA ASN A 584 -1.45 3.23 37.93
C ASN A 584 -2.63 2.90 38.86
N LEU A 585 -2.98 1.62 38.99
CA LEU A 585 -4.10 1.18 39.83
C LEU A 585 -3.70 0.92 41.29
N VAL A 586 -2.44 0.55 41.56
CA VAL A 586 -1.92 0.26 42.91
C VAL A 586 -1.09 1.43 43.42
N ARG A 587 -1.65 2.22 44.33
CA ARG A 587 -0.96 3.34 44.96
C ARG A 587 0.13 2.84 45.92
N PRO A 588 1.38 3.33 45.87
CA PRO A 588 2.38 2.99 46.88
C PRO A 588 2.02 3.63 48.24
N GLU A 589 2.16 2.86 49.32
CA GLU A 589 1.69 3.18 50.69
C GLU A 589 2.17 4.52 51.28
N ASN A 590 3.17 5.18 50.67
CA ASN A 590 3.85 6.36 51.20
C ASN A 590 3.72 7.65 50.36
N MET A 591 2.82 7.73 49.38
CA MET A 591 2.69 8.92 48.51
C MET A 591 1.55 9.88 48.94
N PRO A 592 1.83 11.17 49.24
CA PRO A 592 0.81 12.14 49.62
C PRO A 592 -0.25 12.38 48.52
N ALA A 593 -1.48 12.68 48.91
CA ALA A 593 -2.65 12.88 48.02
C ALA A 593 -2.51 13.99 46.97
N ALA A 594 -1.49 14.84 47.08
CA ALA A 594 -1.28 15.98 46.21
C ALA A 594 -0.37 15.71 44.99
N GLU A 595 0.32 14.56 44.92
CA GLU A 595 1.19 14.22 43.79
C GLU A 595 0.59 13.08 42.95
N ILE A 596 -0.50 13.37 42.24
CA ILE A 596 -0.77 12.62 41.00
C ILE A 596 0.24 13.16 39.99
N LYS A 597 1.46 12.60 39.98
CA LYS A 597 2.39 12.85 38.87
C LYS A 597 1.66 12.44 37.59
N GLU A 598 1.60 13.36 36.63
CA GLU A 598 1.15 13.08 35.27
C GLU A 598 1.67 11.70 34.85
N ILE A 599 0.76 10.88 34.31
CA ILE A 599 1.09 9.59 33.73
C ILE A 599 2.18 9.86 32.68
N LYS A 600 3.44 9.63 33.05
CA LYS A 600 4.56 9.69 32.10
C LYS A 600 4.57 8.38 31.35
N TYR A 601 3.61 8.25 30.44
CA TYR A 601 3.66 7.24 29.41
C TYR A 601 4.90 7.50 28.54
N GLN A 602 5.67 6.44 28.27
CA GLN A 602 6.78 6.49 27.32
C GLN A 602 6.27 5.88 26.01
N PRO A 603 6.09 6.65 24.93
CA PRO A 603 5.69 6.12 23.64
C PRO A 603 6.72 5.14 23.08
N GLY A 604 6.26 4.03 22.49
CA GLY A 604 7.09 3.10 21.71
C GLY A 604 7.49 1.83 22.44
N LEU A 605 6.69 1.39 23.43
CA LEU A 605 6.89 0.14 24.17
C LEU A 605 6.44 -1.09 23.38
N PHE A 606 5.61 -0.91 22.34
CA PHE A 606 5.13 -1.92 21.42
C PHE A 606 5.50 -1.51 19.98
N LYS A 607 6.43 -2.25 19.37
CA LYS A 607 6.67 -2.12 17.93
C LYS A 607 5.69 -3.03 17.21
N ALA A 608 5.00 -2.51 16.20
CA ALA A 608 4.17 -3.30 15.31
C ALA A 608 4.98 -4.53 14.82
N PRO A 609 4.52 -5.75 15.13
CA PRO A 609 5.21 -6.95 14.70
C PRO A 609 5.22 -7.06 13.17
N LYS A 610 6.29 -7.59 12.58
CA LYS A 610 6.45 -7.69 11.12
C LYS A 610 5.35 -8.54 10.47
N SER A 611 4.78 -9.45 11.26
CA SER A 611 3.61 -10.23 10.90
C SER A 611 2.42 -9.41 10.40
N ILE A 612 2.23 -8.16 10.83
CA ILE A 612 1.14 -7.29 10.35
C ILE A 612 1.25 -6.99 8.85
N ASP A 613 2.47 -6.84 8.32
CA ASP A 613 2.66 -6.60 6.89
C ASP A 613 2.19 -7.81 6.06
N HIS A 614 2.42 -9.02 6.58
CA HIS A 614 1.94 -10.26 5.99
C HIS A 614 0.42 -10.39 6.13
N GLU A 615 -0.14 -10.08 7.29
CA GLU A 615 -1.58 -10.10 7.55
C GLU A 615 -2.36 -9.20 6.57
N ASN A 616 -1.93 -7.95 6.43
CA ASN A 616 -2.56 -6.98 5.53
C ASN A 616 -2.55 -7.47 4.08
N LYS A 617 -1.42 -8.03 3.61
CA LYS A 617 -1.31 -8.60 2.27
C LYS A 617 -2.23 -9.80 2.08
N ILE A 618 -2.28 -10.70 3.07
CA ILE A 618 -3.14 -11.88 3.01
C ILE A 618 -4.62 -11.44 2.96
N HIS A 619 -5.01 -10.42 3.72
CA HIS A 619 -6.35 -9.86 3.68
C HIS A 619 -6.70 -9.26 2.31
N GLU A 620 -5.80 -8.46 1.71
CA GLU A 620 -5.98 -7.92 0.35
C GLU A 620 -6.13 -9.04 -0.70
N ILE A 621 -5.28 -10.07 -0.63
CA ILE A 621 -5.32 -11.22 -1.54
C ILE A 621 -6.64 -11.98 -1.37
N PHE A 622 -7.09 -12.19 -0.13
CA PHE A 622 -8.34 -12.87 0.18
C PHE A 622 -9.55 -12.13 -0.39
N GLN A 623 -9.65 -10.82 -0.18
CA GLN A 623 -10.73 -10.01 -0.73
C GLN A 623 -10.77 -10.07 -2.26
N LEU A 624 -9.62 -9.92 -2.93
CA LEU A 624 -9.54 -9.99 -4.39
C LEU A 624 -10.00 -11.38 -4.89
N ARG A 625 -9.60 -12.44 -4.19
CA ARG A 625 -9.96 -13.81 -4.53
C ARG A 625 -11.46 -14.09 -4.39
N GLU A 626 -12.10 -13.68 -3.28
CA GLU A 626 -13.55 -13.82 -3.10
C GLU A 626 -14.32 -13.13 -4.23
N VAL A 627 -13.87 -11.94 -4.64
CA VAL A 627 -14.51 -11.18 -5.71
C VAL A 627 -14.36 -11.88 -7.06
N ILE A 628 -13.18 -12.41 -7.39
CA ILE A 628 -12.93 -13.16 -8.64
C ILE A 628 -13.73 -14.46 -8.67
N SER A 629 -13.73 -15.22 -7.58
CA SER A 629 -14.47 -16.50 -7.48
C SER A 629 -15.99 -16.33 -7.58
N THR A 630 -16.52 -15.21 -7.06
CA THR A 630 -17.95 -14.88 -7.16
C THR A 630 -18.36 -14.52 -8.58
N GLN A 631 -17.49 -13.87 -9.36
CA GLN A 631 -17.75 -13.56 -10.78
C GLN A 631 -17.59 -14.75 -11.72
N ALA A 632 -16.78 -15.75 -11.34
CA ALA A 632 -16.54 -16.93 -12.15
C ALA A 632 -17.67 -17.98 -12.04
N ARG A 633 -18.55 -17.84 -11.03
CA ARG A 633 -19.78 -18.64 -10.84
C ARG A 633 -20.96 -17.97 -11.52
#